data_AF-A0A1G4JCZ6-F1
#
_entry.id   AF-A0A1G4JCZ6-F1
#
_cell.length_a   1.000
_cell.length_b   1.000
_cell.length_c   1.000
_cell.angle_alpha   90.00
_cell.angle_beta   90.00
_cell.angle_gamma   90.00
#
_symmetry.space_group_name_H-M   'P 1'
#
loop_
_entity.id
_entity.type
_entity.pdbx_description
1 polymer ?
#
loop_
_entity_poly.entity_id
_entity_poly.type
_entity_poly.pdbx_seq_one_letter_code
_entity_poly.pdbx_strand_id
1 'polypeptide(L)'
;MRVSSYHQCSNLDFLIDLTMSPVFIQNQAKMAELDSTELVNAIVGGQSSDNTVREHCEAFIWQKMAESPGSGCTMLMELACRSESKLENRLYALLALRKLITMYWSAGFESYRGPPGVGEEGKVIIRDALLKLGLDDAQDSRVVASSSYCIVQIAAVDFPDDWPQLLETVFGAIINRQSLSALRVLNEVFDDVVSEEMFFQGGVGWKTLQLVTEILKSPNFSLQAKISAGKLYKTCLGQLQSRAATATKELRDSLKLHLRNAISIFLLIARSHSSLDPSDVDVPRMLQIAFQCLNTIKTSFTHKIVTENIDQEIKSLVIDILVSVAHIMEYNEVSADSDEFTAFDDLGCEVMQMLGNLHDTPLEEPELDIIVKSSIACSGLRKEEIEDWQSDFNTFASREEGLSGLFTMRDACEEYLTDAINSTQRAVTTRLLSHFSELKADDWRFQESILFLIRPICENEENHEINEGIQLLDLLMFVSQRMLAPGSNLHPLLLCRILIVVPRILDGFRSQIDDFENVVKSFLKATLPLALTTSTTVTKLAFLMSFTDYYRFCLLEPITGSDLDEIRCAVCQLIEEVSPDSEEDTVSVILEALTSVVSTKANDDKSSPFYHEALQLLLKISVKNPSDVQVVLEAQDCLSKLLTHVSTEVYVEYSKTCIPLFVNTLTRMIEDKITYSPIVCLSLELLKVFMRKKPSDGFVPATISAYVLKPLTEILLSSSDDAVTQLSSDCLVYLIQNSPSQEISPHLPMIISTLEKLLSLETSDSGAMNVGSLVVVVLEKFSLELQDLYPKILEAATRKFIEAQNISTAENLVFLFCYLISINPREAINFLSSFNIGGTGSNALSAVLPKWLEAFEVVRGDKRIKENIKALSILFFQSDERIASLMVNGDLIPYAGDLIVTRSMAKSMPQEYTKVTAYEKLVKVFVAELEFQSKERNLEKYIPTGVENYGEMSGREGGDQDGEDDGDWEDVDGALEFERLQRHLDDDSGIASDEYEEEDGNPTDESGDEDEEVYDSEGKSHRKSQVREPSVRDLLTSFFREAAAKNINNFQEIYGRLSDHEKEVLSENLL
;
A
#
# COMPACT_ATOMS: atom_id res chain seq x y z
N MET A 1 3.50 -2.25 -58.39
CA MET A 1 3.57 -3.54 -59.12
C MET A 1 2.80 -4.54 -58.27
N ARG A 2 1.53 -4.86 -58.61
CA ARG A 2 1.06 -6.08 -59.32
C ARG A 2 1.37 -7.37 -58.52
N VAL A 3 0.49 -8.36 -58.27
CA VAL A 3 -0.81 -8.75 -58.85
C VAL A 3 -1.42 -9.90 -57.99
N SER A 4 -2.72 -10.17 -58.17
CA SER A 4 -3.57 -11.29 -57.69
C SER A 4 -2.98 -12.70 -57.91
N SER A 5 -3.51 -13.84 -57.46
CA SER A 5 -4.88 -14.40 -57.30
C SER A 5 -4.70 -15.89 -56.95
N TYR A 6 -5.63 -16.56 -56.26
CA TYR A 6 -6.16 -17.88 -56.68
C TYR A 6 -7.46 -18.24 -55.94
N HIS A 7 -8.40 -18.77 -56.70
CA HIS A 7 -9.78 -19.16 -56.35
C HIS A 7 -10.08 -20.50 -57.05
N GLN A 8 -11.15 -21.20 -56.61
CA GLN A 8 -11.86 -22.36 -57.21
C GLN A 8 -11.26 -23.77 -56.99
N CYS A 9 -11.99 -24.90 -56.84
CA CYS A 9 -13.42 -25.27 -56.88
C CYS A 9 -13.56 -26.77 -56.46
N SER A 10 -14.51 -27.19 -55.59
CA SER A 10 -15.83 -27.84 -55.85
C SER A 10 -15.90 -29.37 -56.13
N ASN A 11 -16.83 -30.03 -55.42
CA ASN A 11 -17.77 -31.14 -55.78
C ASN A 11 -17.70 -32.38 -54.85
N LEU A 12 -18.73 -32.68 -54.05
CA LEU A 12 -20.07 -33.29 -54.31
C LEU A 12 -20.01 -34.82 -54.42
N ASP A 13 -20.64 -35.53 -53.47
CA ASP A 13 -21.55 -36.68 -53.71
C ASP A 13 -22.05 -37.30 -52.38
N PHE A 14 -23.28 -37.00 -51.98
CA PHE A 14 -24.41 -37.96 -51.87
C PHE A 14 -25.61 -37.32 -51.16
N LEU A 15 -26.66 -37.09 -51.93
CA LEU A 15 -28.04 -36.83 -51.52
C LEU A 15 -28.79 -38.17 -51.55
N ILE A 16 -29.65 -38.45 -50.57
CA ILE A 16 -31.03 -38.97 -50.74
C ILE A 16 -31.77 -38.90 -49.39
N ASP A 17 -32.86 -38.12 -49.43
CA ASP A 17 -34.11 -38.13 -48.68
C ASP A 17 -34.24 -38.89 -47.34
N LEU A 18 -34.60 -38.12 -46.30
CA LEU A 18 -35.76 -38.44 -45.48
C LEU A 18 -36.66 -37.20 -45.39
N THR A 19 -37.75 -37.29 -46.12
CA THR A 19 -38.91 -36.41 -46.14
C THR A 19 -39.39 -36.04 -44.73
N MET A 20 -39.21 -34.77 -44.35
CA MET A 20 -39.94 -34.18 -43.22
C MET A 20 -41.39 -33.93 -43.67
N SER A 21 -42.31 -34.65 -43.02
CA SER A 21 -43.76 -34.51 -43.16
C SER A 21 -44.21 -33.05 -42.97
N PRO A 22 -45.22 -32.55 -43.71
CA PRO A 22 -45.81 -31.22 -43.51
C PRO A 22 -46.48 -31.03 -42.14
N VAL A 23 -46.51 -32.06 -41.30
CA VAL A 23 -47.04 -32.03 -39.92
C VAL A 23 -46.01 -31.47 -38.92
N PHE A 24 -44.72 -31.39 -39.27
CA PHE A 24 -43.69 -30.85 -38.38
C PHE A 24 -43.56 -29.32 -38.42
N ILE A 25 -44.00 -28.66 -39.50
CA ILE A 25 -43.94 -27.19 -39.64
C ILE A 25 -45.16 -26.50 -39.00
N GLN A 26 -46.24 -27.24 -38.71
CA GLN A 26 -47.42 -26.69 -38.03
C GLN A 26 -47.46 -26.90 -36.51
N ASN A 27 -46.54 -27.69 -35.94
CA ASN A 27 -46.51 -27.98 -34.49
C ASN A 27 -45.46 -27.20 -33.68
N GLN A 28 -44.68 -26.29 -34.30
CA GLN A 28 -43.87 -25.29 -33.57
C GLN A 28 -44.61 -23.96 -33.30
N ALA A 29 -45.87 -23.83 -33.72
CA ALA A 29 -46.68 -22.62 -33.50
C ALA A 29 -47.56 -22.68 -32.23
N LYS A 30 -47.27 -23.57 -31.27
CA LYS A 30 -47.93 -23.63 -29.96
C LYS A 30 -46.94 -24.03 -28.85
N MET A 31 -45.88 -23.25 -28.67
CA MET A 31 -45.21 -23.17 -27.36
C MET A 31 -45.81 -21.97 -26.63
N ALA A 32 -46.14 -22.14 -25.36
CA ALA A 32 -46.96 -21.21 -24.57
C ALA A 32 -46.45 -19.77 -24.69
N GLU A 33 -47.22 -18.91 -25.37
CA GLU A 33 -47.04 -17.46 -25.25
C GLU A 33 -47.17 -17.11 -23.76
N LEU A 34 -46.14 -16.48 -23.21
CA LEU A 34 -46.18 -15.92 -21.86
C LEU A 34 -47.36 -14.95 -21.80
N ASP A 35 -48.36 -15.21 -20.95
CA ASP A 35 -49.50 -14.29 -20.81
C ASP A 35 -49.02 -13.01 -20.12
N SER A 36 -49.23 -11.87 -20.77
CA SER A 36 -48.87 -10.55 -20.21
C SER A 36 -49.51 -10.28 -18.85
N THR A 37 -50.68 -10.88 -18.59
CA THR A 37 -51.40 -10.74 -17.32
C THR A 37 -50.72 -11.52 -16.20
N GLU A 38 -50.24 -12.74 -16.49
CA GLU A 38 -49.50 -13.57 -15.53
C GLU A 38 -48.16 -12.93 -15.16
N LEU A 39 -47.45 -12.36 -16.14
CA LEU A 39 -46.19 -11.65 -15.91
C LEU A 39 -46.38 -10.42 -15.01
N VAL A 40 -47.41 -9.61 -15.26
CA VAL A 40 -47.72 -8.44 -14.42
C VAL A 40 -48.08 -8.86 -12.99
N ASN A 41 -48.88 -9.93 -12.82
CA ASN A 41 -49.22 -10.45 -11.49
C ASN A 41 -47.98 -10.98 -10.75
N ALA A 42 -47.07 -11.67 -11.45
CA ALA A 42 -45.81 -12.14 -10.87
C ALA A 42 -44.91 -10.97 -10.46
N ILE A 43 -44.82 -9.90 -11.26
CA ILE A 43 -44.06 -8.69 -10.92
C ILE A 43 -44.63 -8.01 -9.68
N VAL A 44 -45.96 -7.93 -9.57
CA VAL A 44 -46.63 -7.39 -8.37
C VAL A 44 -46.34 -8.27 -7.14
N GLY A 45 -46.38 -9.60 -7.30
CA GLY A 45 -46.04 -10.54 -6.23
C GLY A 45 -44.57 -10.51 -5.83
N GLY A 46 -43.65 -10.26 -6.77
CA GLY A 46 -42.22 -10.06 -6.54
C GLY A 46 -41.89 -8.81 -5.72
N GLN A 47 -42.87 -7.91 -5.53
CA GLN A 47 -42.75 -6.71 -4.70
C GLN A 47 -43.54 -6.82 -3.38
N SER A 48 -44.03 -8.02 -3.06
CA SER A 48 -44.75 -8.29 -1.80
C SER A 48 -43.85 -8.19 -0.58
N SER A 49 -44.41 -7.78 0.56
CA SER A 49 -43.74 -7.84 1.87
C SER A 49 -43.63 -9.27 2.42
N ASP A 50 -44.38 -10.22 1.85
CA ASP A 50 -44.26 -11.65 2.16
C ASP A 50 -43.12 -12.28 1.36
N ASN A 51 -42.07 -12.72 2.07
CA ASN A 51 -40.88 -13.31 1.46
C ASN A 51 -41.21 -14.56 0.63
N THR A 52 -42.18 -15.37 1.05
CA THR A 52 -42.55 -16.61 0.35
C THR A 52 -43.21 -16.33 -1.00
N VAL A 53 -44.06 -15.30 -1.05
CA VAL A 53 -44.71 -14.84 -2.28
C VAL A 53 -43.69 -14.25 -3.23
N ARG A 54 -42.75 -13.44 -2.72
CA ARG A 54 -41.68 -12.85 -3.53
C ARG A 54 -40.79 -13.91 -4.16
N GLU A 55 -40.26 -14.84 -3.37
CA GLU A 55 -39.39 -15.92 -3.86
C GLU A 55 -40.10 -16.79 -4.90
N HIS A 56 -41.38 -17.12 -4.67
CA HIS A 56 -42.17 -17.90 -5.63
C HIS A 56 -42.37 -17.15 -6.96
N CYS A 57 -42.74 -15.88 -6.89
CA CYS A 57 -42.96 -15.05 -8.07
C CYS A 57 -41.67 -14.76 -8.85
N GLU A 58 -40.55 -14.52 -8.16
CA GLU A 58 -39.24 -14.38 -8.80
C GLU A 58 -38.83 -15.66 -9.50
N ALA A 59 -38.93 -16.82 -8.84
CA ALA A 59 -38.62 -18.11 -9.43
C ALA A 59 -39.48 -18.37 -10.68
N PHE A 60 -40.77 -18.02 -10.64
CA PHE A 60 -41.66 -18.11 -11.78
C PHE A 60 -41.20 -17.23 -12.95
N ILE A 61 -40.85 -15.96 -12.69
CA ILE A 61 -40.33 -15.04 -13.72
C ILE A 61 -39.05 -15.62 -14.33
N TRP A 62 -38.06 -16.02 -13.53
CA TRP A 62 -36.79 -16.56 -14.03
C TRP A 62 -36.98 -17.84 -14.85
N GLN A 63 -37.86 -18.74 -14.39
CA GLN A 63 -38.19 -19.97 -15.12
C GLN A 63 -38.80 -19.64 -16.49
N LYS A 64 -39.79 -18.75 -16.52
CA LYS A 64 -40.47 -18.36 -17.76
C LYS A 64 -39.56 -17.64 -18.73
N MET A 65 -38.65 -16.81 -18.22
CA MET A 65 -37.63 -16.14 -19.03
C MET A 65 -36.61 -17.13 -19.60
N ALA A 66 -36.27 -18.21 -18.89
CA ALA A 66 -35.42 -19.27 -19.43
C ALA A 66 -36.10 -20.11 -20.52
N GLU A 67 -37.43 -20.29 -20.44
CA GLU A 67 -38.20 -21.05 -21.44
C GLU A 67 -38.29 -20.32 -22.79
N SER A 68 -38.44 -18.98 -22.78
CA SER A 68 -38.45 -18.15 -24.00
C SER A 68 -37.83 -16.77 -23.75
N PRO A 69 -36.48 -16.67 -23.80
CA PRO A 69 -35.77 -15.45 -23.46
C PRO A 69 -36.13 -14.25 -24.35
N GLY A 70 -36.27 -14.45 -25.67
CA GLY A 70 -36.64 -13.40 -26.62
C GLY A 70 -37.98 -12.74 -26.30
N SER A 71 -39.06 -13.53 -26.26
CA SER A 71 -40.40 -12.99 -25.97
C SER A 71 -40.51 -12.44 -24.55
N GLY A 72 -39.85 -13.07 -23.58
CA GLY A 72 -39.85 -12.63 -22.19
C GLY A 72 -39.20 -11.26 -22.01
N CYS A 73 -38.02 -11.05 -22.59
CA CYS A 73 -37.31 -9.77 -22.53
C CYS A 73 -38.08 -8.67 -23.25
N THR A 74 -38.67 -8.93 -24.42
CA THR A 74 -39.48 -7.93 -25.13
C THR A 74 -40.74 -7.57 -24.36
N MET A 75 -41.39 -8.52 -23.67
CA MET A 75 -42.56 -8.24 -22.84
C MET A 75 -42.22 -7.40 -21.59
N LEU A 76 -41.09 -7.66 -20.94
CA LEU A 76 -40.61 -6.82 -19.84
C LEU A 76 -40.35 -5.39 -20.34
N MET A 77 -39.75 -5.25 -21.53
CA MET A 77 -39.52 -3.95 -22.15
C MET A 77 -40.82 -3.22 -22.48
N GLU A 78 -41.81 -3.91 -23.06
CA GLU A 78 -43.14 -3.35 -23.31
C GLU A 78 -43.80 -2.85 -22.02
N LEU A 79 -43.72 -3.63 -20.93
CA LEU A 79 -44.27 -3.23 -19.64
C LEU A 79 -43.56 -1.96 -19.11
N ALA A 80 -42.24 -1.88 -19.24
CA ALA A 80 -41.48 -0.69 -18.87
C ALA A 80 -41.88 0.55 -19.69
N CYS A 81 -42.26 0.39 -20.96
CA CYS A 81 -42.71 1.48 -21.84
C CYS A 81 -44.16 1.95 -21.60
N ARG A 82 -45.01 1.15 -20.94
CA ARG A 82 -46.42 1.50 -20.69
C ARG A 82 -46.53 2.55 -19.58
N SER A 83 -46.75 3.81 -19.95
CA SER A 83 -46.95 4.93 -19.01
C SER A 83 -48.16 4.75 -18.08
N GLU A 84 -49.15 3.95 -18.46
CA GLU A 84 -50.31 3.60 -17.64
C GLU A 84 -49.99 2.59 -16.52
N SER A 85 -48.83 1.94 -16.58
CA SER A 85 -48.41 0.98 -15.55
C SER A 85 -47.83 1.71 -14.34
N LYS A 86 -48.06 1.15 -13.15
CA LYS A 86 -47.46 1.63 -11.90
C LYS A 86 -45.94 1.76 -12.05
N LEU A 87 -45.38 2.82 -11.48
CA LEU A 87 -43.95 3.13 -11.60
C LEU A 87 -43.08 1.98 -11.08
N GLU A 88 -43.46 1.38 -9.96
CA GLU A 88 -42.73 0.31 -9.31
C GLU A 88 -42.64 -0.93 -10.20
N ASN A 89 -43.71 -1.24 -10.94
CA ASN A 89 -43.72 -2.33 -11.92
C ASN A 89 -42.80 -2.05 -13.12
N ARG A 90 -42.75 -0.80 -13.59
CA ARG A 90 -41.86 -0.38 -14.68
C ARG A 90 -40.40 -0.49 -14.26
N LEU A 91 -40.08 -0.05 -13.03
CA LEU A 91 -38.73 -0.16 -12.46
C LEU A 91 -38.32 -1.62 -12.26
N TYR A 92 -39.20 -2.44 -11.69
CA TYR A 92 -38.97 -3.88 -11.54
C TYR A 92 -38.67 -4.54 -12.89
N ALA A 93 -39.46 -4.21 -13.92
CA ALA A 93 -39.25 -4.76 -15.26
C ALA A 93 -37.89 -4.38 -15.85
N LEU A 94 -37.44 -3.13 -15.70
CA LEU A 94 -36.10 -2.69 -16.16
C LEU A 94 -34.97 -3.35 -15.36
N LEU A 95 -35.11 -3.49 -14.05
CA LEU A 95 -34.10 -4.15 -13.21
C LEU A 95 -34.01 -5.65 -13.51
N ALA A 96 -35.14 -6.31 -13.74
CA ALA A 96 -35.18 -7.70 -14.20
C ALA A 96 -34.53 -7.82 -15.59
N LEU A 97 -34.86 -6.92 -16.52
CA LEU A 97 -34.28 -6.88 -17.86
C LEU A 97 -32.76 -6.70 -17.81
N ARG A 98 -32.25 -5.78 -16.98
CA ARG A 98 -30.81 -5.55 -16.74
C ARG A 98 -30.09 -6.87 -16.43
N LYS A 99 -30.62 -7.66 -15.50
CA LYS A 99 -30.04 -8.97 -15.15
C LYS A 99 -30.17 -9.98 -16.29
N LEU A 100 -31.30 -10.01 -17.00
CA LEU A 100 -31.53 -10.92 -18.14
C LEU A 100 -30.62 -10.62 -19.34
N ILE A 101 -30.26 -9.35 -19.58
CA ILE A 101 -29.31 -8.96 -20.63
C ILE A 101 -28.00 -9.72 -20.45
N THR A 102 -27.44 -9.72 -19.24
CA THR A 102 -26.18 -10.45 -18.96
C THR A 102 -26.30 -11.97 -19.22
N MET A 103 -27.50 -12.54 -19.10
CA MET A 103 -27.72 -13.98 -19.26
C MET A 103 -28.06 -14.41 -20.69
N TYR A 104 -28.76 -13.58 -21.48
CA TYR A 104 -29.35 -14.04 -22.75
C TYR A 104 -29.05 -13.15 -23.95
N TRP A 105 -28.30 -12.06 -23.77
CA TRP A 105 -28.00 -11.11 -24.85
C TRP A 105 -26.83 -11.54 -25.75
N SER A 106 -25.67 -11.84 -25.17
CA SER A 106 -24.45 -12.19 -25.91
C SER A 106 -23.51 -13.07 -25.08
N ALA A 107 -22.73 -13.91 -25.75
CA ALA A 107 -21.66 -14.72 -25.16
C ALA A 107 -20.48 -13.90 -24.61
N GLY A 108 -20.48 -12.57 -24.82
CA GLY A 108 -19.53 -11.64 -24.20
C GLY A 108 -19.70 -11.50 -22.68
N PHE A 109 -20.81 -11.97 -22.10
CA PHE A 109 -21.00 -11.99 -20.65
C PHE A 109 -20.65 -13.36 -20.05
N GLU A 110 -19.98 -13.36 -18.89
CA GLU A 110 -19.65 -14.60 -18.17
C GLU A 110 -20.89 -15.41 -17.75
N SER A 111 -22.00 -14.72 -17.46
CA SER A 111 -23.26 -15.34 -17.03
C SER A 111 -24.15 -15.81 -18.19
N TYR A 112 -23.65 -15.79 -19.44
CA TYR A 112 -24.44 -16.14 -20.62
C TYR A 112 -24.93 -17.60 -20.60
N ARG A 113 -26.22 -17.79 -20.92
CA ARG A 113 -26.95 -19.07 -20.87
C ARG A 113 -27.59 -19.47 -22.20
N GLY A 114 -27.27 -18.77 -23.29
CA GLY A 114 -27.83 -19.10 -24.61
C GLY A 114 -27.05 -20.19 -25.37
N PRO A 115 -27.56 -20.65 -26.53
CA PRO A 115 -28.89 -20.39 -27.09
C PRO A 115 -30.00 -21.36 -26.61
N PRO A 116 -31.30 -20.95 -26.65
CA PRO A 116 -31.81 -19.73 -27.28
C PRO A 116 -31.53 -18.45 -26.48
N GLY A 117 -31.18 -17.37 -27.17
CA GLY A 117 -31.02 -16.01 -26.60
C GLY A 117 -32.18 -15.10 -27.00
N VAL A 118 -31.98 -13.78 -26.90
CA VAL A 118 -33.02 -12.78 -27.24
C VAL A 118 -33.41 -12.77 -28.73
N GLY A 119 -32.46 -13.10 -29.61
CA GLY A 119 -32.64 -13.04 -31.07
C GLY A 119 -32.53 -11.62 -31.65
N GLU A 120 -32.15 -11.49 -32.92
CA GLU A 120 -31.85 -10.18 -33.53
C GLU A 120 -33.05 -9.23 -33.58
N GLU A 121 -34.25 -9.72 -33.91
CA GLU A 121 -35.46 -8.89 -33.92
C GLU A 121 -35.78 -8.34 -32.52
N GLY A 122 -35.67 -9.18 -31.49
CA GLY A 122 -35.88 -8.78 -30.09
C GLY A 122 -34.83 -7.77 -29.60
N LYS A 123 -33.57 -7.95 -30.00
CA LYS A 123 -32.49 -7.01 -29.67
C LYS A 123 -32.76 -5.61 -30.22
N VAL A 124 -33.18 -5.49 -31.48
CA VAL A 124 -33.51 -4.20 -32.10
C VAL A 124 -34.66 -3.51 -31.35
N ILE A 125 -35.75 -4.25 -31.06
CA ILE A 125 -36.90 -3.71 -30.32
C ILE A 125 -36.48 -3.17 -28.94
N ILE A 126 -35.66 -3.93 -28.21
CA ILE A 126 -35.21 -3.54 -26.87
C ILE A 126 -34.28 -2.33 -26.93
N ARG A 127 -33.30 -2.31 -27.85
CA ARG A 127 -32.40 -1.16 -28.04
C ARG A 127 -33.18 0.13 -28.33
N ASP A 128 -34.13 0.10 -29.25
CA ASP A 128 -34.94 1.27 -29.60
C ASP A 128 -35.83 1.74 -28.45
N ALA A 129 -36.44 0.79 -27.72
CA ALA A 129 -37.30 1.08 -26.59
C ALA A 129 -36.51 1.68 -25.41
N LEU A 130 -35.31 1.17 -25.13
CA LEU A 130 -34.41 1.70 -24.11
C LEU A 130 -33.93 3.11 -24.47
N LEU A 131 -33.54 3.37 -25.72
CA LEU A 131 -33.17 4.73 -26.15
C LEU A 131 -34.35 5.70 -26.04
N LYS A 132 -35.57 5.25 -26.34
CA LYS A 132 -36.77 6.08 -26.18
C LYS A 132 -37.03 6.46 -24.71
N LEU A 133 -36.81 5.54 -23.77
CA LEU A 133 -36.99 5.82 -22.33
C LEU A 133 -35.81 6.59 -21.73
N GLY A 134 -34.58 6.20 -22.05
CA GLY A 134 -33.36 6.77 -21.47
C GLY A 134 -33.00 8.15 -22.00
N LEU A 135 -33.56 8.58 -23.14
CA LEU A 135 -33.30 9.89 -23.75
C LEU A 135 -34.51 10.84 -23.68
N ASP A 136 -35.49 10.54 -22.84
CA ASP A 136 -36.72 11.33 -22.68
C ASP A 136 -36.78 11.96 -21.29
N ASP A 137 -36.53 13.27 -21.24
CA ASP A 137 -36.54 14.06 -19.99
C ASP A 137 -37.93 14.15 -19.35
N ALA A 138 -39.00 13.75 -20.04
CA ALA A 138 -40.35 13.69 -19.48
C ALA A 138 -40.60 12.43 -18.62
N GLN A 139 -39.68 11.46 -18.62
CA GLN A 139 -39.80 10.25 -17.79
C GLN A 139 -39.35 10.49 -16.34
N ASP A 140 -39.76 9.60 -15.42
CA ASP A 140 -39.24 9.59 -14.04
C ASP A 140 -37.72 9.31 -14.06
N SER A 141 -36.96 10.06 -13.27
CA SER A 141 -35.48 9.99 -13.24
C SER A 141 -34.96 8.58 -12.92
N ARG A 142 -35.69 7.78 -12.14
CA ARG A 142 -35.32 6.40 -11.83
C ARG A 142 -35.52 5.47 -13.02
N VAL A 143 -36.54 5.73 -13.86
CA VAL A 143 -36.78 4.98 -15.10
C VAL A 143 -35.69 5.29 -16.11
N VAL A 144 -35.35 6.57 -16.27
CA VAL A 144 -34.22 7.02 -17.10
C VAL A 144 -32.93 6.35 -16.66
N ALA A 145 -32.61 6.40 -15.36
CA ALA A 145 -31.41 5.76 -14.79
C ALA A 145 -31.39 4.24 -15.04
N SER A 146 -32.50 3.55 -14.80
CA SER A 146 -32.61 2.11 -15.00
C SER A 146 -32.47 1.71 -16.47
N SER A 147 -33.02 2.53 -17.37
CA SER A 147 -32.85 2.38 -18.82
C SER A 147 -31.40 2.62 -19.24
N SER A 148 -30.75 3.65 -18.69
CA SER A 148 -29.34 3.98 -18.93
C SER A 148 -28.41 2.81 -18.57
N TYR A 149 -28.60 2.20 -17.39
CA TYR A 149 -27.85 1.00 -17.01
C TYR A 149 -28.01 -0.16 -17.99
N CYS A 150 -29.22 -0.37 -18.53
CA CYS A 150 -29.43 -1.40 -19.54
C CYS A 150 -28.73 -1.04 -20.87
N ILE A 151 -28.75 0.24 -21.27
CA ILE A 151 -28.05 0.73 -22.47
C ILE A 151 -26.56 0.49 -22.34
N VAL A 152 -25.94 0.89 -21.22
CA VAL A 152 -24.51 0.75 -20.96
C VAL A 152 -24.09 -0.72 -20.99
N GLN A 153 -24.85 -1.60 -20.34
CA GLN A 153 -24.57 -3.04 -20.38
C GLN A 153 -24.64 -3.61 -21.79
N ILE A 154 -25.66 -3.27 -22.56
CA ILE A 154 -25.77 -3.71 -23.96
C ILE A 154 -24.61 -3.15 -24.78
N ALA A 155 -24.29 -1.86 -24.60
CA ALA A 155 -23.23 -1.17 -25.32
C ALA A 155 -21.84 -1.78 -25.04
N ALA A 156 -21.57 -2.25 -23.82
CA ALA A 156 -20.32 -2.90 -23.46
C ALA A 156 -19.97 -4.13 -24.34
N VAL A 157 -20.96 -4.75 -24.97
CA VAL A 157 -20.76 -5.92 -25.85
C VAL A 157 -21.07 -5.60 -27.30
N ASP A 158 -22.08 -4.76 -27.56
CA ASP A 158 -22.56 -4.51 -28.92
C ASP A 158 -21.94 -3.25 -29.56
N PHE A 159 -21.37 -2.32 -28.80
CA PHE A 159 -20.75 -1.10 -29.36
C PHE A 159 -19.24 -1.31 -29.56
N PRO A 160 -18.64 -0.93 -30.70
CA PRO A 160 -19.22 -0.11 -31.78
C PRO A 160 -19.87 -0.89 -32.94
N ASP A 161 -19.63 -2.20 -33.05
CA ASP A 161 -19.90 -2.95 -34.29
C ASP A 161 -21.37 -3.34 -34.50
N ASP A 162 -22.03 -3.87 -33.47
CA ASP A 162 -23.43 -4.36 -33.52
C ASP A 162 -24.46 -3.27 -33.17
N TRP A 163 -24.02 -2.14 -32.62
CA TRP A 163 -24.85 -0.97 -32.32
C TRP A 163 -24.20 0.38 -32.72
N PRO A 164 -23.86 0.57 -34.01
CA PRO A 164 -23.10 1.75 -34.47
C PRO A 164 -23.87 3.08 -34.35
N GLN A 165 -25.21 3.04 -34.33
CA GLN A 165 -26.08 4.22 -34.27
C GLN A 165 -26.29 4.78 -32.86
N LEU A 166 -25.74 4.15 -31.82
CA LEU A 166 -25.94 4.52 -30.42
C LEU A 166 -25.55 5.98 -30.17
N LEU A 167 -24.29 6.33 -30.44
CA LEU A 167 -23.78 7.69 -30.20
C LEU A 167 -24.43 8.73 -31.10
N GLU A 168 -24.75 8.40 -32.35
CA GLU A 168 -25.47 9.31 -33.25
C GLU A 168 -26.85 9.68 -32.68
N THR A 169 -27.58 8.69 -32.15
CA THR A 169 -28.90 8.90 -31.55
C THR A 169 -28.81 9.73 -30.27
N VAL A 170 -27.80 9.45 -29.42
CA VAL A 170 -27.55 10.19 -28.19
C VAL A 170 -27.15 11.63 -28.50
N PHE A 171 -26.20 11.87 -29.41
CA PHE A 171 -25.80 13.22 -29.84
C PHE A 171 -26.97 13.98 -30.47
N GLY A 172 -27.78 13.32 -31.31
CA GLY A 172 -28.98 13.91 -31.89
C GLY A 172 -30.00 14.34 -30.82
N ALA A 173 -30.13 13.58 -29.73
CA ALA A 173 -30.97 13.95 -28.60
C ALA A 173 -30.43 15.19 -27.86
N ILE A 174 -29.12 15.27 -27.66
CA ILE A 174 -28.47 16.40 -26.99
C ILE A 174 -28.58 17.68 -27.82
N ILE A 175 -28.22 17.63 -29.10
CA ILE A 175 -28.19 18.83 -29.96
C ILE A 175 -29.61 19.34 -30.28
N ASN A 176 -30.52 18.44 -30.65
CA ASN A 176 -31.83 18.85 -31.17
C ASN A 176 -32.88 19.06 -30.08
N ARG A 177 -32.79 18.30 -28.97
CA ARG A 177 -33.77 18.32 -27.88
C ARG A 177 -33.21 18.87 -26.57
N GLN A 178 -31.91 19.18 -26.51
CA GLN A 178 -31.22 19.63 -25.29
C GLN A 178 -31.40 18.66 -24.11
N SER A 179 -31.46 17.36 -24.40
CA SER A 179 -31.82 16.36 -23.39
C SER A 179 -30.73 16.17 -22.33
N LEU A 180 -31.10 16.37 -21.06
CA LEU A 180 -30.23 16.10 -19.92
C LEU A 180 -30.03 14.60 -19.71
N SER A 181 -31.09 13.80 -19.93
CA SER A 181 -31.04 12.34 -19.84
C SER A 181 -30.06 11.76 -20.86
N ALA A 182 -30.01 12.32 -22.07
CA ALA A 182 -29.05 11.91 -23.09
C ALA A 182 -27.60 12.22 -22.70
N LEU A 183 -27.33 13.36 -22.04
CA LEU A 183 -26.01 13.67 -21.50
C LEU A 183 -25.62 12.70 -20.37
N ARG A 184 -26.56 12.30 -19.52
CA ARG A 184 -26.31 11.28 -18.49
C ARG A 184 -25.92 9.95 -19.11
N VAL A 185 -26.70 9.44 -20.07
CA VAL A 185 -26.38 8.19 -20.78
C VAL A 185 -25.01 8.28 -21.43
N LEU A 186 -24.67 9.44 -22.02
CA LEU A 186 -23.37 9.64 -22.65
C LEU A 186 -22.22 9.59 -21.64
N ASN A 187 -22.37 10.16 -20.44
CA ASN A 187 -21.36 10.05 -19.38
C ASN A 187 -21.16 8.58 -18.99
N GLU A 188 -22.24 7.86 -18.66
CA GLU A 188 -22.14 6.45 -18.25
C GLU A 188 -21.52 5.57 -19.36
N VAL A 189 -21.81 5.83 -20.64
CA VAL A 189 -21.17 5.13 -21.77
C VAL A 189 -19.67 5.45 -21.88
N PHE A 190 -19.27 6.70 -21.65
CA PHE A 190 -17.85 7.07 -21.69
C PHE A 190 -17.05 6.50 -20.53
N ASP A 191 -17.67 6.40 -19.36
CA ASP A 191 -17.03 5.84 -18.17
C ASP A 191 -16.85 4.31 -18.29
N ASP A 192 -17.86 3.58 -18.80
CA ASP A 192 -17.89 2.10 -18.76
C ASP A 192 -17.62 1.38 -20.10
N VAL A 193 -17.76 2.06 -21.26
CA VAL A 193 -17.75 1.39 -22.58
C VAL A 193 -16.64 1.90 -23.50
N VAL A 194 -16.35 3.20 -23.50
CA VAL A 194 -15.40 3.80 -24.45
C VAL A 194 -13.96 3.47 -24.05
N SER A 195 -13.34 2.53 -24.76
CA SER A 195 -11.91 2.22 -24.60
C SER A 195 -11.00 3.26 -25.25
N GLU A 196 -9.71 3.24 -24.91
CA GLU A 196 -8.68 4.09 -25.55
C GLU A 196 -8.68 3.93 -27.09
N GLU A 197 -8.85 2.70 -27.58
CA GLU A 197 -8.94 2.41 -29.01
C GLU A 197 -10.17 3.08 -29.65
N MET A 198 -11.34 2.96 -29.04
CA MET A 198 -12.57 3.61 -29.53
C MET A 198 -12.45 5.13 -29.49
N PHE A 199 -11.82 5.67 -28.45
CA PHE A 199 -11.61 7.09 -28.26
C PHE A 199 -10.76 7.71 -29.38
N PHE A 200 -9.59 7.12 -29.65
CA PHE A 200 -8.63 7.65 -30.64
C PHE A 200 -8.84 7.13 -32.06
N GLN A 201 -8.89 5.81 -32.25
CA GLN A 201 -8.99 5.21 -33.58
C GLN A 201 -10.42 5.26 -34.13
N GLY A 202 -11.41 5.01 -33.26
CA GLY A 202 -12.83 5.13 -33.60
C GLY A 202 -13.30 6.58 -33.83
N GLY A 203 -12.46 7.57 -33.49
CA GLY A 203 -12.77 9.00 -33.65
C GLY A 203 -13.92 9.49 -32.76
N VAL A 204 -14.33 8.69 -31.78
CA VAL A 204 -15.43 8.98 -30.85
C VAL A 204 -15.04 10.11 -29.90
N GLY A 205 -13.81 10.09 -29.37
CA GLY A 205 -13.33 11.08 -28.41
C GLY A 205 -13.37 12.50 -28.96
N TRP A 206 -12.81 12.72 -30.15
CA TRP A 206 -12.79 14.05 -30.78
C TRP A 206 -14.19 14.61 -31.08
N LYS A 207 -15.14 13.76 -31.51
CA LYS A 207 -16.53 14.18 -31.74
C LYS A 207 -17.21 14.58 -30.44
N THR A 208 -17.00 13.82 -29.36
CA THR A 208 -17.53 14.15 -28.04
C THR A 208 -16.92 15.45 -27.49
N LEU A 209 -15.61 15.63 -27.61
CA LEU A 209 -14.93 16.87 -27.21
C LEU A 209 -15.50 18.09 -27.95
N GLN A 210 -15.75 17.97 -29.25
CA GLN A 210 -16.41 19.04 -30.03
C GLN A 210 -17.80 19.35 -29.48
N LEU A 211 -18.67 18.34 -29.34
CA LEU A 211 -20.02 18.48 -28.80
C LEU A 211 -20.00 19.15 -27.41
N VAL A 212 -19.16 18.67 -26.50
CA VAL A 212 -19.04 19.19 -25.14
C VAL A 212 -18.60 20.66 -25.16
N THR A 213 -17.59 21.02 -25.97
CA THR A 213 -17.18 22.43 -26.07
C THR A 213 -18.26 23.34 -26.68
N GLU A 214 -19.11 22.83 -27.58
CA GLU A 214 -20.25 23.56 -28.11
C GLU A 214 -21.33 23.81 -27.04
N ILE A 215 -21.62 22.79 -26.21
CA ILE A 215 -22.58 22.91 -25.10
C ILE A 215 -22.10 23.95 -24.08
N LEU A 216 -20.83 23.88 -23.69
CA LEU A 216 -20.24 24.79 -22.70
C LEU A 216 -20.28 26.26 -23.17
N LYS A 217 -20.01 26.51 -24.45
CA LYS A 217 -20.04 27.86 -25.05
C LYS A 217 -21.45 28.40 -25.29
N SER A 218 -22.42 27.54 -25.53
CA SER A 218 -23.75 27.96 -25.95
C SER A 218 -24.55 28.55 -24.78
N PRO A 219 -25.22 29.69 -24.97
CA PRO A 219 -26.13 30.25 -23.96
C PRO A 219 -27.48 29.51 -23.91
N ASN A 220 -27.76 28.62 -24.88
CA ASN A 220 -29.06 27.95 -24.99
C ASN A 220 -29.19 26.74 -24.07
N PHE A 221 -28.09 26.20 -23.56
CA PHE A 221 -28.11 25.04 -22.65
C PHE A 221 -28.18 25.50 -21.19
N SER A 222 -28.95 24.76 -20.38
CA SER A 222 -29.05 25.00 -18.94
C SER A 222 -27.71 24.78 -18.22
N LEU A 223 -27.59 25.32 -17.01
CA LEU A 223 -26.39 25.13 -16.20
C LEU A 223 -26.15 23.65 -15.87
N GLN A 224 -27.21 22.90 -15.56
CA GLN A 224 -27.15 21.45 -15.35
C GLN A 224 -26.63 20.67 -16.57
N ALA A 225 -27.00 21.09 -17.79
CA ALA A 225 -26.46 20.49 -19.01
C ALA A 225 -24.95 20.77 -19.14
N LYS A 226 -24.52 21.99 -18.78
CA LYS A 226 -23.10 22.38 -18.80
C LYS A 226 -22.27 21.65 -17.75
N ILE A 227 -22.81 21.46 -16.54
CA ILE A 227 -22.21 20.63 -15.48
C ILE A 227 -22.01 19.21 -16.00
N SER A 228 -23.04 18.58 -16.56
CA SER A 228 -22.97 17.23 -17.11
C SER A 228 -21.98 17.11 -18.27
N ALA A 229 -21.94 18.12 -19.16
CA ALA A 229 -20.96 18.18 -20.24
C ALA A 229 -19.53 18.41 -19.72
N GLY A 230 -19.34 19.19 -18.67
CA GLY A 230 -18.04 19.41 -18.04
C GLY A 230 -17.50 18.15 -17.33
N LYS A 231 -18.37 17.37 -16.68
CA LYS A 231 -17.98 16.03 -16.14
C LYS A 231 -17.48 15.12 -17.26
N LEU A 232 -18.21 15.07 -18.37
CA LEU A 232 -17.79 14.31 -19.55
C LEU A 232 -16.48 14.82 -20.14
N TYR A 233 -16.26 16.14 -20.14
CA TYR A 233 -14.98 16.73 -20.53
C TYR A 233 -13.83 16.22 -19.64
N LYS A 234 -14.04 16.20 -18.31
CA LYS A 234 -13.06 15.70 -17.33
C LYS A 234 -12.72 14.23 -17.61
N THR A 235 -13.72 13.36 -17.83
CA THR A 235 -13.48 11.96 -18.23
C THR A 235 -12.65 11.89 -19.52
N CYS A 236 -13.01 12.68 -20.55
CA CYS A 236 -12.24 12.72 -21.80
C CYS A 236 -10.82 13.24 -21.59
N LEU A 237 -10.61 14.19 -20.68
CA LEU A 237 -9.29 14.75 -20.37
C LEU A 237 -8.36 13.68 -19.78
N GLY A 238 -8.88 12.79 -18.94
CA GLY A 238 -8.14 11.60 -18.46
C GLY A 238 -7.65 10.72 -19.62
N GLN A 239 -8.50 10.46 -20.61
CA GLN A 239 -8.09 9.72 -21.82
C GLN A 239 -7.02 10.46 -22.64
N LEU A 240 -7.05 11.80 -22.67
CA LEU A 240 -6.07 12.63 -23.37
C LEU A 240 -4.68 12.68 -22.70
N GLN A 241 -4.53 12.21 -21.46
CA GLN A 241 -3.24 12.06 -20.80
C GLN A 241 -2.45 10.84 -21.32
N SER A 242 -3.13 9.90 -21.99
CA SER A 242 -2.51 8.70 -22.55
C SER A 242 -1.45 9.01 -23.62
N ARG A 243 -0.52 8.07 -23.83
CA ARG A 243 0.49 8.18 -24.88
C ARG A 243 -0.13 8.20 -26.29
N ALA A 244 -1.29 7.57 -26.48
CA ALA A 244 -2.01 7.60 -27.76
C ALA A 244 -2.36 9.03 -28.21
N ALA A 245 -2.67 9.93 -27.27
CA ALA A 245 -2.99 11.32 -27.57
C ALA A 245 -1.83 12.11 -28.20
N THR A 246 -0.59 11.64 -28.03
CA THR A 246 0.62 12.32 -28.53
C THR A 246 1.45 11.47 -29.51
N ALA A 247 0.89 10.34 -29.95
CA ALA A 247 1.54 9.34 -30.81
C ALA A 247 2.03 9.91 -32.14
N THR A 248 1.28 10.82 -32.76
CA THR A 248 1.68 11.51 -34.00
C THR A 248 1.85 13.00 -33.77
N LYS A 249 2.61 13.65 -34.67
CA LYS A 249 2.77 15.10 -34.65
C LYS A 249 1.43 15.82 -34.86
N GLU A 250 0.57 15.31 -35.75
CA GLU A 250 -0.76 15.92 -35.97
C GLU A 250 -1.63 15.86 -34.72
N LEU A 251 -1.70 14.70 -34.04
CA LEU A 251 -2.47 14.54 -32.81
C LEU A 251 -1.98 15.47 -31.71
N ARG A 252 -0.65 15.61 -31.57
CA ARG A 252 -0.04 16.52 -30.60
C ARG A 252 -0.39 17.98 -30.88
N ASP A 253 -0.40 18.40 -32.14
CA ASP A 253 -0.74 19.77 -32.52
C ASP A 253 -2.25 20.05 -32.35
N SER A 254 -3.11 19.07 -32.69
CA SER A 254 -4.55 19.13 -32.44
C SER A 254 -4.88 19.20 -30.95
N LEU A 255 -4.21 18.39 -30.12
CA LEU A 255 -4.36 18.41 -28.67
C LEU A 255 -4.02 19.78 -28.09
N LYS A 256 -2.87 20.35 -28.45
CA LYS A 256 -2.47 21.69 -27.98
C LYS A 256 -3.49 22.76 -28.34
N LEU A 257 -3.99 22.75 -29.58
CA LEU A 257 -5.00 23.71 -30.01
C LEU A 257 -6.31 23.55 -29.24
N HIS A 258 -6.73 22.30 -29.03
CA HIS A 258 -7.94 21.97 -28.29
C HIS A 258 -7.85 22.43 -26.83
N LEU A 259 -6.75 22.11 -26.14
CA LEU A 259 -6.55 22.48 -24.74
C LEU A 259 -6.53 24.01 -24.55
N ARG A 260 -5.89 24.76 -25.46
CA ARG A 260 -5.95 26.25 -25.42
C ARG A 260 -7.37 26.78 -25.55
N ASN A 261 -8.16 26.20 -26.46
CA ASN A 261 -9.57 26.56 -26.60
C ASN A 261 -10.37 26.16 -25.35
N ALA A 262 -10.13 24.99 -24.77
CA ALA A 262 -10.79 24.55 -23.55
C ALA A 262 -10.51 25.47 -22.36
N ILE A 263 -9.23 25.84 -22.14
CA ILE A 263 -8.85 26.84 -21.12
C ILE A 263 -9.66 28.12 -21.30
N SER A 264 -9.75 28.66 -22.52
CA SER A 264 -10.51 29.88 -22.77
C SER A 264 -12.01 29.75 -22.44
N ILE A 265 -12.59 28.56 -22.60
CA ILE A 265 -13.99 28.28 -22.26
C ILE A 265 -14.16 28.26 -20.75
N PHE A 266 -13.32 27.52 -20.02
CA PHE A 266 -13.44 27.42 -18.57
C PHE A 266 -13.18 28.75 -17.88
N LEU A 267 -12.23 29.54 -18.38
CA LEU A 267 -11.99 30.91 -17.90
C LEU A 267 -13.17 31.85 -18.18
N LEU A 268 -13.88 31.68 -19.29
CA LEU A 268 -15.09 32.46 -19.59
C LEU A 268 -16.23 32.08 -18.65
N ILE A 269 -16.39 30.78 -18.35
CA ILE A 269 -17.37 30.28 -17.39
C ILE A 269 -17.08 30.83 -16.00
N ALA A 270 -15.83 30.72 -15.54
CA ALA A 270 -15.40 31.25 -14.24
C ALA A 270 -15.70 32.76 -14.11
N ARG A 271 -15.40 33.54 -15.16
CA ARG A 271 -15.71 34.97 -15.21
C ARG A 271 -17.20 35.29 -15.19
N SER A 272 -18.01 34.48 -15.85
CA SER A 272 -19.46 34.72 -15.97
C SER A 272 -20.21 34.43 -14.67
N HIS A 273 -19.60 33.65 -13.78
CA HIS A 273 -20.20 33.16 -12.55
C HIS A 273 -19.38 33.51 -11.29
N SER A 274 -18.54 34.55 -11.35
CA SER A 274 -17.67 34.93 -10.23
C SER A 274 -18.44 35.43 -9.00
N SER A 275 -19.69 35.88 -9.16
CA SER A 275 -20.58 36.25 -8.05
C SER A 275 -21.36 35.02 -7.60
N LEU A 276 -21.13 34.58 -6.36
CA LEU A 276 -21.77 33.42 -5.76
C LEU A 276 -23.04 33.82 -4.99
N ASP A 277 -24.13 33.07 -5.18
CA ASP A 277 -25.34 33.13 -4.36
C ASP A 277 -25.42 31.86 -3.50
N PRO A 278 -25.47 31.96 -2.16
CA PRO A 278 -25.57 30.80 -1.27
C PRO A 278 -26.73 29.84 -1.57
N SER A 279 -27.78 30.32 -2.24
CA SER A 279 -28.97 29.51 -2.56
C SER A 279 -28.88 28.77 -3.89
N ASP A 280 -27.88 29.06 -4.73
CA ASP A 280 -27.69 28.44 -6.04
C ASP A 280 -26.54 27.43 -6.00
N VAL A 281 -26.89 26.14 -5.94
CA VAL A 281 -25.94 25.01 -5.87
C VAL A 281 -25.34 24.66 -7.24
N ASP A 282 -26.01 25.02 -8.34
CA ASP A 282 -25.54 24.67 -9.68
C ASP A 282 -24.33 25.53 -10.09
N VAL A 283 -24.27 26.79 -9.65
CA VAL A 283 -23.12 27.69 -9.89
C VAL A 283 -21.82 27.15 -9.29
N PRO A 284 -21.70 26.85 -7.99
CA PRO A 284 -20.48 26.33 -7.41
C PRO A 284 -20.10 24.97 -8.00
N ARG A 285 -21.05 24.09 -8.32
CA ARG A 285 -20.78 22.82 -9.03
C ARG A 285 -20.19 23.03 -10.43
N MET A 286 -20.67 24.02 -11.18
CA MET A 286 -20.09 24.35 -12.49
C MET A 286 -18.67 24.91 -12.36
N LEU A 287 -18.43 25.78 -11.37
CA LEU A 287 -17.10 26.32 -11.10
C LEU A 287 -16.13 25.24 -10.62
N GLN A 288 -16.57 24.32 -9.75
CA GLN A 288 -15.80 23.17 -9.28
C GLN A 288 -15.29 22.38 -10.48
N ILE A 289 -16.17 22.01 -11.41
CA ILE A 289 -15.78 21.26 -12.63
C ILE A 289 -14.84 22.08 -13.51
N ALA A 290 -15.05 23.39 -13.63
CA ALA A 290 -14.17 24.25 -14.40
C ALA A 290 -12.74 24.26 -13.82
N PHE A 291 -12.61 24.41 -12.50
CA PHE A 291 -11.31 24.36 -11.82
C PHE A 291 -10.70 22.97 -11.83
N GLN A 292 -11.47 21.89 -11.68
CA GLN A 292 -10.99 20.51 -11.88
C GLN A 292 -10.33 20.32 -13.25
N CYS A 293 -10.99 20.83 -14.30
CA CYS A 293 -10.45 20.75 -15.65
C CYS A 293 -9.18 21.62 -15.80
N LEU A 294 -9.17 22.82 -15.23
CA LEU A 294 -7.99 23.72 -15.26
C LEU A 294 -6.80 23.13 -14.49
N ASN A 295 -7.03 22.61 -13.27
CA ASN A 295 -6.08 21.87 -12.44
C ASN A 295 -5.45 20.73 -13.25
N THR A 296 -6.29 19.84 -13.78
CA THR A 296 -5.84 18.70 -14.59
C THR A 296 -5.04 19.16 -15.83
N ILE A 297 -5.46 20.24 -16.49
CA ILE A 297 -4.72 20.78 -17.65
C ILE A 297 -3.35 21.31 -17.22
N LYS A 298 -3.26 22.02 -16.10
CA LYS A 298 -2.02 22.63 -15.59
C LYS A 298 -1.02 21.58 -15.10
N THR A 299 -1.48 20.55 -14.40
CA THR A 299 -0.61 19.51 -13.83
C THR A 299 -0.21 18.44 -14.83
N SER A 300 -1.14 18.03 -15.72
CA SER A 300 -0.93 16.86 -16.58
C SER A 300 -0.37 17.19 -17.96
N PHE A 301 -0.31 18.46 -18.36
CA PHE A 301 0.12 18.87 -19.70
C PHE A 301 1.20 19.96 -19.66
N THR A 302 2.08 19.98 -20.66
CA THR A 302 3.29 20.81 -20.67
C THR A 302 3.04 22.31 -20.46
N HIS A 303 3.97 23.00 -19.78
CA HIS A 303 4.03 24.48 -19.61
C HIS A 303 3.97 25.30 -20.92
N LYS A 304 4.04 24.69 -22.11
CA LYS A 304 3.87 25.39 -23.40
C LYS A 304 2.40 25.65 -23.77
N ILE A 305 1.46 25.01 -23.07
CA ILE A 305 0.01 25.14 -23.29
C ILE A 305 -0.54 26.28 -22.44
N VAL A 306 -0.19 26.29 -21.15
CA VAL A 306 -0.56 27.35 -20.19
C VAL A 306 0.56 28.39 -20.16
N THR A 307 0.26 29.62 -20.58
CA THR A 307 1.23 30.73 -20.61
C THR A 307 1.13 31.56 -19.34
N GLU A 308 2.17 32.31 -18.99
CA GLU A 308 2.15 33.24 -17.82
C GLU A 308 0.92 34.17 -17.78
N ASN A 309 0.46 34.70 -18.93
CA ASN A 309 -0.76 35.52 -18.97
C ASN A 309 -2.03 34.77 -18.56
N ILE A 310 -2.10 33.47 -18.84
CA ILE A 310 -3.20 32.60 -18.45
C ILE A 310 -3.10 32.33 -16.96
N ASP A 311 -1.90 32.05 -16.44
CA ASP A 311 -1.68 31.84 -15.01
C ASP A 311 -2.08 33.07 -14.18
N GLN A 312 -1.74 34.28 -14.65
CA GLN A 312 -2.18 35.54 -14.01
C GLN A 312 -3.70 35.72 -14.03
N GLU A 313 -4.35 35.33 -15.13
CA GLU A 313 -5.81 35.40 -15.25
C GLU A 313 -6.51 34.36 -14.35
N ILE A 314 -5.96 33.14 -14.26
CA ILE A 314 -6.46 32.12 -13.32
C ILE A 314 -6.28 32.61 -11.89
N LYS A 315 -5.09 33.13 -11.54
CA LYS A 315 -4.79 33.66 -10.20
C LYS A 315 -5.84 34.69 -9.75
N SER A 316 -6.14 35.69 -10.57
CA SER A 316 -7.14 36.70 -10.24
C SER A 316 -8.51 36.10 -9.96
N LEU A 317 -8.94 35.11 -10.75
CA LEU A 317 -10.24 34.46 -10.57
C LEU A 317 -10.28 33.56 -9.34
N VAL A 318 -9.19 32.83 -9.08
CA VAL A 318 -9.02 31.98 -7.89
C VAL A 318 -9.17 32.83 -6.64
N ILE A 319 -8.50 33.98 -6.57
CA ILE A 319 -8.57 34.89 -5.41
C ILE A 319 -10.00 35.44 -5.23
N ASP A 320 -10.64 35.93 -6.30
CA ASP A 320 -12.00 36.48 -6.22
C ASP A 320 -13.03 35.44 -5.75
N ILE A 321 -12.93 34.21 -6.25
CA ILE A 321 -13.83 33.12 -5.89
C ILE A 321 -13.53 32.63 -4.47
N LEU A 322 -12.26 32.51 -4.08
CA LEU A 322 -11.84 32.12 -2.74
C LEU A 322 -12.39 33.10 -1.68
N VAL A 323 -12.37 34.41 -1.94
CA VAL A 323 -12.99 35.42 -1.07
C VAL A 323 -14.48 35.17 -0.92
N SER A 324 -15.15 34.89 -2.02
CA SER A 324 -16.60 34.67 -2.04
C SER A 324 -16.99 33.38 -1.29
N VAL A 325 -16.26 32.29 -1.52
CA VAL A 325 -16.46 31.01 -0.81
C VAL A 325 -16.19 31.17 0.67
N ALA A 326 -15.06 31.78 1.05
CA ALA A 326 -14.71 32.04 2.45
C ALA A 326 -15.79 32.85 3.17
N HIS A 327 -16.32 33.90 2.53
CA HIS A 327 -17.41 34.70 3.09
C HIS A 327 -18.70 33.89 3.28
N ILE A 328 -19.05 33.03 2.32
CA ILE A 328 -20.22 32.16 2.42
C ILE A 328 -20.06 31.17 3.58
N MET A 329 -18.88 30.56 3.69
CA MET A 329 -18.55 29.58 4.72
C MET A 329 -18.53 30.16 6.13
N GLU A 330 -18.06 31.40 6.28
CA GLU A 330 -17.96 32.07 7.58
C GLU A 330 -19.35 32.53 8.10
N TYR A 331 -20.21 33.06 7.24
CA TYR A 331 -21.44 33.76 7.66
C TYR A 331 -22.74 33.00 7.43
N ASN A 332 -22.79 32.01 6.54
CA ASN A 332 -23.98 31.19 6.35
C ASN A 332 -23.91 29.97 7.28
N GLU A 333 -24.84 29.89 8.22
CA GLU A 333 -25.03 28.71 9.07
C GLU A 333 -25.71 27.58 8.26
N VAL A 334 -25.03 27.09 7.22
CA VAL A 334 -25.47 25.95 6.42
C VAL A 334 -25.04 24.67 7.14
N SER A 335 -25.93 23.68 7.21
CA SER A 335 -25.61 22.37 7.76
C SER A 335 -24.57 21.66 6.88
N ALA A 336 -23.62 20.94 7.46
CA ALA A 336 -22.57 20.23 6.71
C ALA A 336 -23.16 19.13 5.82
N ASP A 337 -24.29 18.54 6.22
CA ASP A 337 -25.02 17.53 5.45
C ASP A 337 -25.79 18.10 4.25
N SER A 338 -25.79 19.42 4.07
CA SER A 338 -26.52 20.06 2.98
C SER A 338 -25.78 19.96 1.64
N ASP A 339 -26.58 19.87 0.57
CA ASP A 339 -26.09 19.93 -0.81
C ASP A 339 -25.38 21.27 -1.10
N GLU A 340 -25.87 22.35 -0.50
CA GLU A 340 -25.29 23.69 -0.59
C GLU A 340 -23.88 23.70 0.00
N PHE A 341 -23.71 23.24 1.25
CA PHE A 341 -22.41 23.20 1.91
C PHE A 341 -21.42 22.38 1.09
N THR A 342 -21.80 21.14 0.73
CA THR A 342 -20.95 20.22 -0.04
C THR A 342 -20.47 20.88 -1.34
N ALA A 343 -21.35 21.57 -2.07
CA ALA A 343 -20.97 22.19 -3.35
C ALA A 343 -19.97 23.34 -3.19
N PHE A 344 -20.07 24.13 -2.13
CA PHE A 344 -19.14 25.24 -1.88
C PHE A 344 -17.82 24.75 -1.26
N ASP A 345 -17.86 23.74 -0.39
CA ASP A 345 -16.66 23.13 0.20
C ASP A 345 -15.82 22.47 -0.91
N ASP A 346 -16.46 21.66 -1.75
CA ASP A 346 -15.87 21.07 -2.95
C ASP A 346 -15.24 22.13 -3.89
N LEU A 347 -15.96 23.22 -4.17
CA LEU A 347 -15.43 24.32 -4.98
C LEU A 347 -14.20 24.93 -4.32
N GLY A 348 -14.27 25.16 -3.02
CA GLY A 348 -13.18 25.72 -2.25
C GLY A 348 -11.92 24.87 -2.28
N CYS A 349 -12.06 23.54 -2.15
CA CYS A 349 -10.96 22.58 -2.31
C CYS A 349 -10.29 22.72 -3.68
N GLU A 350 -11.07 22.76 -4.76
CA GLU A 350 -10.54 22.88 -6.12
C GLU A 350 -9.84 24.22 -6.38
N VAL A 351 -10.36 25.31 -5.77
CA VAL A 351 -9.78 26.65 -5.87
C VAL A 351 -8.46 26.73 -5.08
N MET A 352 -8.39 26.12 -3.89
CA MET A 352 -7.15 26.02 -3.12
C MET A 352 -6.09 25.16 -3.85
N GLN A 353 -6.50 24.03 -4.43
CA GLN A 353 -5.61 23.21 -5.25
C GLN A 353 -5.09 23.97 -6.47
N MET A 354 -5.94 24.77 -7.14
CA MET A 354 -5.50 25.62 -8.24
C MET A 354 -4.50 26.68 -7.79
N LEU A 355 -4.67 27.25 -6.59
CA LEU A 355 -3.71 28.19 -6.02
C LEU A 355 -2.33 27.52 -5.81
N GLY A 356 -2.29 26.29 -5.28
CA GLY A 356 -1.04 25.52 -5.13
C GLY A 356 -0.38 25.20 -6.48
N ASN A 357 -1.17 24.85 -7.49
CA ASN A 357 -0.69 24.62 -8.87
C ASN A 357 -0.14 25.90 -9.56
N LEU A 358 -0.32 27.07 -8.97
CA LEU A 358 0.21 28.36 -9.43
C LEU A 358 1.45 28.81 -8.65
N HIS A 359 2.17 27.91 -7.98
CA HIS A 359 3.38 28.23 -7.18
C HIS A 359 4.44 29.06 -7.92
N ASP A 360 4.60 28.88 -9.24
CA ASP A 360 5.51 29.67 -10.08
C ASP A 360 5.07 31.14 -10.26
N THR A 361 3.82 31.47 -9.92
CA THR A 361 3.21 32.78 -10.14
C THR A 361 3.38 33.63 -8.89
N PRO A 362 4.09 34.78 -8.97
CA PRO A 362 4.32 35.61 -7.79
C PRO A 362 3.00 36.18 -7.25
N LEU A 363 2.86 36.09 -5.92
CA LEU A 363 1.77 36.70 -5.16
C LEU A 363 2.19 38.09 -4.67
N GLU A 364 1.36 39.08 -4.92
CA GLU A 364 1.55 40.42 -4.37
C GLU A 364 1.10 40.46 -2.89
N GLU A 365 1.67 41.36 -2.10
CA GLU A 365 1.31 41.56 -0.68
C GLU A 365 -0.21 41.66 -0.39
N PRO A 366 -1.03 42.44 -1.14
CA PRO A 366 -2.48 42.46 -0.90
C PRO A 366 -3.17 41.14 -1.27
N GLU A 367 -2.69 40.43 -2.29
CA GLU A 367 -3.22 39.12 -2.68
C GLU A 367 -2.96 38.10 -1.58
N LEU A 368 -1.76 38.13 -1.01
CA LEU A 368 -1.37 37.27 0.10
C LEU A 368 -2.22 37.50 1.36
N ASP A 369 -2.47 38.75 1.74
CA ASP A 369 -3.32 39.07 2.89
C ASP A 369 -4.76 38.57 2.69
N ILE A 370 -5.27 38.63 1.46
CA ILE A 370 -6.57 38.08 1.10
C ILE A 370 -6.58 36.55 1.24
N ILE A 371 -5.59 35.87 0.65
CA ILE A 371 -5.46 34.41 0.71
C ILE A 371 -5.42 33.95 2.16
N VAL A 372 -4.59 34.57 3.00
CA VAL A 372 -4.47 34.22 4.41
C VAL A 372 -5.78 34.42 5.17
N LYS A 373 -6.48 35.55 4.98
CA LYS A 373 -7.79 35.78 5.61
C LYS A 373 -8.84 34.75 5.18
N SER A 374 -8.87 34.43 3.89
CA SER A 374 -9.76 33.41 3.36
C SER A 374 -9.43 32.03 3.92
N SER A 375 -8.16 31.63 3.97
CA SER A 375 -7.75 30.36 4.58
C SER A 375 -8.13 30.28 6.05
N ILE A 376 -7.95 31.34 6.84
CA ILE A 376 -8.38 31.38 8.25
C ILE A 376 -9.89 31.11 8.38
N ALA A 377 -10.70 31.74 7.54
CA ALA A 377 -12.15 31.57 7.53
C ALA A 377 -12.55 30.15 7.10
N CYS A 378 -11.94 29.63 6.04
CA CYS A 378 -12.20 28.30 5.49
C CYS A 378 -11.74 27.16 6.41
N SER A 379 -10.73 27.39 7.23
CA SER A 379 -10.30 26.44 8.25
C SER A 379 -11.11 26.54 9.54
N GLY A 380 -12.08 27.44 9.68
CA GLY A 380 -12.86 27.59 10.92
C GLY A 380 -13.70 26.37 11.30
N LEU A 381 -13.61 25.93 12.56
CA LEU A 381 -14.44 24.84 13.08
C LEU A 381 -15.93 25.21 13.09
N ARG A 382 -16.74 24.32 12.49
CA ARG A 382 -18.20 24.46 12.36
C ARG A 382 -18.92 23.91 13.59
N LYS A 383 -20.20 24.28 13.74
CA LYS A 383 -21.01 23.87 14.90
C LYS A 383 -21.15 22.35 14.99
N GLU A 384 -21.41 21.70 13.86
CA GLU A 384 -21.56 20.24 13.78
C GLU A 384 -20.25 19.54 14.12
N GLU A 385 -19.12 19.95 13.53
CA GLU A 385 -17.79 19.43 13.89
C GLU A 385 -17.46 19.59 15.38
N ILE A 386 -17.84 20.73 15.98
CA ILE A 386 -17.67 20.97 17.42
C ILE A 386 -18.53 20.01 18.25
N GLU A 387 -19.78 19.79 17.87
CA GLU A 387 -20.70 18.88 18.55
C GLU A 387 -20.22 17.42 18.41
N ASP A 388 -19.79 17.04 17.21
CA ASP A 388 -19.28 15.71 16.89
C ASP A 388 -18.03 15.40 17.71
N TRP A 389 -17.00 16.23 17.66
CA TRP A 389 -15.74 16.00 18.40
C TRP A 389 -15.89 16.08 19.91
N GLN A 390 -16.89 16.82 20.41
CA GLN A 390 -17.20 16.85 21.84
C GLN A 390 -18.02 15.64 22.30
N SER A 391 -18.82 15.06 21.40
CA SER A 391 -19.65 13.89 21.70
C SER A 391 -18.90 12.57 21.52
N ASP A 392 -18.03 12.50 20.51
CA ASP A 392 -17.17 11.37 20.20
C ASP A 392 -15.74 11.85 19.90
N PHE A 393 -14.84 11.56 20.84
CA PHE A 393 -13.44 11.93 20.72
C PHE A 393 -12.66 10.99 19.78
N ASN A 394 -13.22 9.84 19.39
CA ASN A 394 -12.59 8.93 18.42
C ASN A 394 -12.60 9.57 17.03
N THR A 395 -13.71 10.18 16.64
CA THR A 395 -13.78 10.99 15.41
C THR A 395 -12.73 12.10 15.39
N PHE A 396 -12.47 12.76 16.53
CA PHE A 396 -11.38 13.75 16.64
C PHE A 396 -10.00 13.11 16.42
N ALA A 397 -9.73 11.95 17.03
CA ALA A 397 -8.48 11.21 16.84
C ALA A 397 -8.22 10.89 15.36
N SER A 398 -9.20 10.29 14.68
CA SER A 398 -9.10 9.93 13.26
C SER A 398 -8.88 11.15 12.36
N ARG A 399 -9.43 12.32 12.72
CA ARG A 399 -9.21 13.58 11.98
C ARG A 399 -7.80 14.11 12.16
N GLU A 400 -7.29 14.17 13.40
CA GLU A 400 -5.96 14.73 13.67
C GLU A 400 -4.81 13.81 13.22
N GLU A 401 -5.01 12.49 13.24
CA GLU A 401 -4.05 11.49 12.73
C GLU A 401 -4.08 11.34 11.19
N GLY A 402 -4.99 12.05 10.50
CA GLY A 402 -5.11 11.97 9.04
C GLY A 402 -5.66 10.63 8.50
N LEU A 403 -6.34 9.85 9.35
CA LEU A 403 -6.91 8.53 9.01
C LEU A 403 -8.38 8.62 8.54
N SER A 404 -9.01 9.77 8.70
CA SER A 404 -10.36 10.05 8.22
C SER A 404 -10.44 10.10 6.69
N GLY A 405 -11.44 9.46 6.10
CA GLY A 405 -11.71 9.54 4.65
C GLY A 405 -12.39 10.83 4.19
N LEU A 406 -12.65 11.80 5.08
CA LEU A 406 -13.24 13.10 4.74
C LEU A 406 -12.15 14.08 4.29
N PHE A 407 -12.40 14.80 3.19
CA PHE A 407 -11.53 15.86 2.71
C PHE A 407 -12.34 17.13 2.49
N THR A 408 -11.98 18.20 3.19
CA THR A 408 -12.72 19.46 3.29
C THR A 408 -11.84 20.64 2.93
N MET A 409 -12.40 21.85 2.85
CA MET A 409 -11.61 23.07 2.65
C MET A 409 -10.54 23.27 3.74
N ARG A 410 -10.78 22.77 4.96
CA ARG A 410 -9.81 22.85 6.05
C ARG A 410 -8.56 22.05 5.69
N ASP A 411 -8.72 20.84 5.16
CA ASP A 411 -7.64 19.96 4.71
C ASP A 411 -6.93 20.54 3.47
N ALA A 412 -7.69 21.08 2.52
CA ALA A 412 -7.12 21.74 1.33
C ALA A 412 -6.26 22.98 1.67
N CYS A 413 -6.59 23.70 2.75
CA CYS A 413 -5.77 24.79 3.24
C CYS A 413 -4.48 24.31 3.89
N GLU A 414 -4.52 23.19 4.63
CA GLU A 414 -3.33 22.56 5.21
C GLU A 414 -2.41 22.04 4.09
N GLU A 415 -2.93 21.29 3.13
CA GLU A 415 -2.19 20.76 1.97
C GLU A 415 -1.54 21.88 1.15
N TYR A 416 -2.27 22.97 0.86
CA TYR A 416 -1.71 24.14 0.20
C TYR A 416 -0.49 24.73 0.93
N LEU A 417 -0.54 24.77 2.27
CA LEU A 417 0.57 25.31 3.05
C LEU A 417 1.74 24.32 3.10
N THR A 418 1.47 23.02 3.23
CA THR A 418 2.50 21.98 3.19
C THR A 418 3.28 22.00 1.87
N ASP A 419 2.58 22.14 0.74
CA ASP A 419 3.17 22.10 -0.60
C ASP A 419 3.71 23.46 -1.10
N ALA A 420 3.46 24.55 -0.38
CA ALA A 420 3.88 25.88 -0.79
C ALA A 420 5.42 26.03 -0.76
N ILE A 421 5.97 26.76 -1.73
CA ILE A 421 7.41 27.10 -1.74
C ILE A 421 7.80 27.91 -0.49
N ASN A 422 9.04 27.72 -0.01
CA ASN A 422 9.53 28.30 1.25
C ASN A 422 9.33 29.83 1.34
N SER A 423 9.45 30.57 0.23
CA SER A 423 9.20 32.02 0.22
C SER A 423 7.74 32.38 0.49
N THR A 424 6.80 31.60 -0.04
CA THR A 424 5.36 31.78 0.14
C THR A 424 4.96 31.36 1.55
N GLN A 425 5.44 30.21 2.03
CA GLN A 425 5.22 29.76 3.41
C GLN A 425 5.65 30.85 4.40
N ARG A 426 6.88 31.38 4.28
CA ARG A 426 7.38 32.50 5.11
C ARG A 426 6.44 33.71 5.11
N ALA A 427 6.04 34.15 3.92
CA ALA A 427 5.18 35.32 3.80
C ALA A 427 3.79 35.07 4.44
N VAL A 428 3.25 33.86 4.29
CA VAL A 428 2.02 33.43 4.97
C VAL A 428 2.21 33.41 6.49
N THR A 429 3.31 32.88 7.02
CA THR A 429 3.61 32.85 8.46
C THR A 429 3.61 34.24 9.08
N THR A 430 4.37 35.17 8.49
CA THR A 430 4.40 36.58 8.95
C THR A 430 2.98 37.14 9.05
N ARG A 431 2.13 36.84 8.06
CA ARG A 431 0.76 37.36 8.00
C ARG A 431 -0.15 36.68 9.03
N LEU A 432 -0.09 35.37 9.19
CA LEU A 432 -0.81 34.63 10.22
C LEU A 432 -0.49 35.17 11.62
N LEU A 433 0.79 35.40 11.92
CA LEU A 433 1.23 35.98 13.20
C LEU A 433 0.77 37.42 13.38
N SER A 434 0.73 38.22 12.30
CA SER A 434 0.19 39.58 12.36
C SER A 434 -1.31 39.58 12.69
N HIS A 435 -2.11 38.72 12.05
CA HIS A 435 -3.53 38.55 12.34
C HIS A 435 -3.75 38.07 13.77
N PHE A 436 -2.91 37.14 14.24
CA PHE A 436 -2.95 36.66 15.62
C PHE A 436 -2.80 37.80 16.63
N SER A 437 -1.87 38.72 16.40
CA SER A 437 -1.62 39.85 17.31
C SER A 437 -2.77 40.85 17.41
N GLU A 438 -3.65 40.89 16.41
CA GLU A 438 -4.82 41.78 16.34
C GLU A 438 -6.08 41.17 16.96
N LEU A 439 -6.09 39.86 17.24
CA LEU A 439 -7.25 39.14 17.76
C LEU A 439 -7.62 39.53 19.18
N LYS A 440 -8.92 39.54 19.46
CA LYS A 440 -9.43 39.65 20.83
C LYS A 440 -9.39 38.29 21.52
N ALA A 441 -9.30 38.32 22.85
CA ALA A 441 -9.19 37.12 23.67
C ALA A 441 -10.40 36.15 23.55
N ASP A 442 -11.58 36.64 23.13
CA ASP A 442 -12.81 35.86 23.05
C ASP A 442 -13.04 35.17 21.68
N ASP A 443 -12.23 35.50 20.66
CA ASP A 443 -12.39 34.98 19.28
C ASP A 443 -11.72 33.60 19.11
N TRP A 444 -12.11 32.64 19.94
CA TRP A 444 -11.41 31.35 20.08
C TRP A 444 -11.39 30.50 18.80
N ARG A 445 -12.42 30.60 17.93
CA ARG A 445 -12.46 29.86 16.65
C ARG A 445 -11.42 30.36 15.68
N PHE A 446 -11.26 31.68 15.57
CA PHE A 446 -10.22 32.29 14.75
C PHE A 446 -8.82 31.98 15.29
N GLN A 447 -8.65 31.98 16.61
CA GLN A 447 -7.40 31.55 17.24
C GLN A 447 -7.09 30.08 16.90
N GLU A 448 -8.10 29.20 16.93
CA GLU A 448 -7.95 27.79 16.56
C GLU A 448 -7.54 27.64 15.08
N SER A 449 -8.22 28.31 14.15
CA SER A 449 -7.88 28.26 12.71
C SER A 449 -6.46 28.73 12.43
N ILE A 450 -6.02 29.82 13.06
CA ILE A 450 -4.65 30.33 12.87
C ILE A 450 -3.63 29.31 13.37
N LEU A 451 -3.85 28.73 14.56
CA LEU A 451 -2.95 27.72 15.10
C LEU A 451 -2.94 26.44 14.23
N PHE A 452 -4.08 26.04 13.68
CA PHE A 452 -4.17 24.95 12.72
C PHE A 452 -3.31 25.21 11.48
N LEU A 453 -3.40 26.41 10.88
CA LEU A 453 -2.61 26.77 9.69
C LEU A 453 -1.12 26.98 10.00
N ILE A 454 -0.75 27.28 11.24
CA ILE A 454 0.66 27.37 11.65
C ILE A 454 1.31 25.98 11.74
N ARG A 455 0.54 24.94 12.07
CA ARG A 455 1.04 23.57 12.22
C ARG A 455 1.84 23.08 11.01
N PRO A 456 1.30 23.00 9.77
CA PRO A 456 2.01 22.42 8.62
C PRO A 456 3.31 23.17 8.29
N ILE A 457 3.37 24.48 8.59
CA ILE A 457 4.57 25.29 8.36
C ILE A 457 5.72 24.86 9.29
N CYS A 458 5.39 24.42 10.51
CA CYS A 458 6.37 23.97 11.50
C CYS A 458 6.89 22.55 11.23
N GLU A 459 6.22 21.77 10.39
CA GLU A 459 6.57 20.38 10.07
C GLU A 459 7.58 20.27 8.91
N ASN A 460 7.82 21.34 8.15
CA ASN A 460 8.75 21.34 7.03
C ASN A 460 10.21 21.55 7.51
N GLU A 461 11.05 20.52 7.45
CA GLU A 461 12.46 20.54 7.93
C GLU A 461 13.36 21.53 7.15
N GLU A 462 12.99 21.89 5.91
CA GLU A 462 13.75 22.89 5.13
C GLU A 462 13.59 24.33 5.65
N ASN A 463 12.68 24.55 6.62
CA ASN A 463 12.31 25.87 7.13
C ASN A 463 13.11 26.37 8.35
N HIS A 464 14.18 25.68 8.77
CA HIS A 464 14.98 26.09 9.94
C HIS A 464 15.69 27.47 9.82
N GLU A 465 15.59 28.15 8.66
CA GLU A 465 16.11 29.52 8.42
C GLU A 465 15.03 30.64 8.45
N ILE A 466 13.85 30.39 9.00
CA ILE A 466 12.81 31.42 9.17
C ILE A 466 13.27 32.50 10.17
N ASN A 467 13.38 33.75 9.74
CA ASN A 467 13.85 34.90 10.55
C ASN A 467 12.75 35.51 11.47
N GLU A 468 11.68 34.77 11.75
CA GLU A 468 10.49 35.22 12.51
C GLU A 468 10.49 34.79 13.98
N GLY A 469 11.63 34.33 14.50
CA GLY A 469 11.74 33.80 15.86
C GLY A 469 11.14 34.70 16.94
N ILE A 470 11.20 36.03 16.79
CA ILE A 470 10.61 36.97 17.76
C ILE A 470 9.08 36.88 17.78
N GLN A 471 8.39 36.87 16.63
CA GLN A 471 6.93 36.83 16.60
C GLN A 471 6.38 35.47 17.04
N LEU A 472 7.12 34.39 16.81
CA LEU A 472 6.77 33.06 17.31
C LEU A 472 6.99 32.94 18.81
N LEU A 473 8.05 33.55 19.36
CA LEU A 473 8.21 33.67 20.81
C LEU A 473 7.07 34.48 21.43
N ASP A 474 6.62 35.56 20.78
CA ASP A 474 5.45 36.33 21.22
C ASP A 474 4.17 35.47 21.22
N LEU A 475 3.98 34.63 20.20
CA LEU A 475 2.89 33.65 20.12
C LEU A 475 2.97 32.64 21.28
N LEU A 476 4.12 32.01 21.49
CA LEU A 476 4.34 31.07 22.60
C LEU A 476 4.09 31.72 23.96
N MET A 477 4.59 32.94 24.16
CA MET A 477 4.35 33.71 25.38
C MET A 477 2.86 34.02 25.58
N PHE A 478 2.15 34.43 24.52
CA PHE A 478 0.72 34.69 24.59
C PHE A 478 -0.06 33.42 24.95
N VAL A 479 0.22 32.31 24.29
CA VAL A 479 -0.42 31.01 24.56
C VAL A 479 -0.16 30.57 26.00
N SER A 480 1.10 30.66 26.46
CA SER A 480 1.48 30.36 27.84
C SER A 480 0.73 31.22 28.86
N GLN A 481 0.65 32.53 28.63
CA GLN A 481 -0.10 33.45 29.50
C GLN A 481 -1.60 33.11 29.54
N ARG A 482 -2.19 32.73 28.42
CA ARG A 482 -3.60 32.35 28.32
C ARG A 482 -3.90 31.06 29.07
N MET A 483 -3.02 30.06 28.97
CA MET A 483 -3.14 28.79 29.69
C MET A 483 -3.04 28.97 31.21
N LEU A 484 -2.16 29.86 31.66
CA LEU A 484 -1.89 30.10 33.09
C LEU A 484 -2.80 31.16 33.73
N ALA A 485 -3.64 31.84 32.94
CA ALA A 485 -4.47 32.94 33.44
C ALA A 485 -5.57 32.42 34.40
N PRO A 486 -5.65 32.92 35.65
CA PRO A 486 -6.67 32.47 36.59
C PRO A 486 -8.08 32.82 36.11
N GLY A 487 -8.92 31.80 35.91
CA GLY A 487 -10.29 31.97 35.39
C GLY A 487 -10.39 32.02 33.86
N SER A 488 -9.34 31.62 33.13
CA SER A 488 -9.40 31.44 31.68
C SER A 488 -10.36 30.30 31.32
N ASN A 489 -11.59 30.62 30.94
CA ASN A 489 -12.51 29.66 30.30
C ASN A 489 -12.09 29.47 28.83
N LEU A 490 -10.93 28.86 28.59
CA LEU A 490 -10.53 28.44 27.24
C LEU A 490 -11.53 27.40 26.73
N HIS A 491 -11.95 27.55 25.48
CA HIS A 491 -12.78 26.54 24.85
C HIS A 491 -11.98 25.22 24.71
N PRO A 492 -12.55 24.04 25.00
CA PRO A 492 -11.82 22.77 25.00
C PRO A 492 -11.06 22.49 23.68
N LEU A 493 -11.67 22.78 22.53
CA LEU A 493 -11.04 22.53 21.23
C LEU A 493 -9.91 23.52 20.89
N LEU A 494 -9.97 24.76 21.40
CA LEU A 494 -8.83 25.68 21.30
C LEU A 494 -7.67 25.17 22.17
N LEU A 495 -7.97 24.65 23.36
CA LEU A 495 -6.95 24.02 24.20
C LEU A 495 -6.35 22.78 23.53
N CYS A 496 -7.15 21.93 22.89
CA CYS A 496 -6.66 20.78 22.11
C CYS A 496 -5.68 21.24 21.03
N ARG A 497 -6.04 22.26 20.24
CA ARG A 497 -5.17 22.79 19.20
C ARG A 497 -3.88 23.39 19.76
N ILE A 498 -3.96 24.13 20.87
CA ILE A 498 -2.77 24.64 21.58
C ILE A 498 -1.85 23.48 21.98
N LEU A 499 -2.41 22.41 22.56
CA LEU A 499 -1.64 21.25 23.00
C LEU A 499 -0.88 20.61 21.84
N ILE A 500 -1.54 20.40 20.70
CA ILE A 500 -0.96 19.74 19.51
C ILE A 500 0.08 20.62 18.81
N VAL A 501 -0.17 21.93 18.69
CA VAL A 501 0.67 22.83 17.87
C VAL A 501 1.93 23.30 18.61
N VAL A 502 1.87 23.49 19.92
CA VAL A 502 3.04 23.97 20.69
C VAL A 502 4.27 23.07 20.55
N PRO A 503 4.20 21.73 20.70
CA PRO A 503 5.32 20.83 20.44
C PRO A 503 5.95 21.05 19.06
N ARG A 504 5.11 21.22 18.02
CA ARG A 504 5.56 21.43 16.63
C ARG A 504 6.26 22.77 16.45
N ILE A 505 5.76 23.84 17.06
CA ILE A 505 6.45 25.14 17.08
C ILE A 505 7.79 25.03 17.81
N LEU A 506 7.84 24.31 18.94
CA LEU A 506 9.10 24.16 19.69
C LEU A 506 10.13 23.39 18.86
N ASP A 507 9.72 22.32 18.19
CA ASP A 507 10.59 21.49 17.35
C ASP A 507 11.14 22.28 16.14
N GLY A 508 10.25 22.84 15.32
CA GLY A 508 10.63 23.57 14.09
C GLY A 508 11.58 24.76 14.33
N PHE A 509 11.53 25.36 15.53
CA PHE A 509 12.32 26.54 15.91
C PHE A 509 13.35 26.28 17.01
N ARG A 510 13.70 25.02 17.26
CA ARG A 510 14.64 24.60 18.32
C ARG A 510 15.95 25.39 18.32
N SER A 511 16.49 25.71 17.14
CA SER A 511 17.76 26.46 16.98
C SER A 511 17.69 27.93 17.40
N GLN A 512 16.48 28.51 17.50
CA GLN A 512 16.25 29.93 17.77
C GLN A 512 15.80 30.21 19.21
N ILE A 513 15.49 29.16 19.97
CA ILE A 513 14.99 29.27 21.34
C ILE A 513 16.16 29.18 22.32
N ASP A 514 16.46 30.30 22.99
CA ASP A 514 17.36 30.31 24.14
C ASP A 514 16.77 29.43 25.27
N ASP A 515 17.63 28.61 25.89
CA ASP A 515 17.23 27.76 27.02
C ASP A 515 16.06 26.80 26.69
N PHE A 516 16.10 26.23 25.48
CA PHE A 516 15.09 25.31 24.92
C PHE A 516 14.58 24.27 25.92
N GLU A 517 15.48 23.63 26.65
CA GLU A 517 15.15 22.59 27.63
C GLU A 517 14.19 23.10 28.73
N ASN A 518 14.44 24.30 29.27
CA ASN A 518 13.59 24.90 30.28
C ASN A 518 12.26 25.40 29.70
N VAL A 519 12.23 25.81 28.43
CA VAL A 519 10.99 26.18 27.73
C VAL A 519 10.08 24.96 27.58
N VAL A 520 10.60 23.85 27.04
CA VAL A 520 9.88 22.57 26.92
C VAL A 520 9.34 22.12 28.28
N LYS A 521 10.19 22.14 29.31
CA LYS A 521 9.81 21.78 30.68
C LYS A 521 8.70 22.68 31.23
N SER A 522 8.76 23.99 30.96
CA SER A 522 7.77 24.95 31.43
C SER A 522 6.40 24.74 30.77
N PHE A 523 6.36 24.45 29.47
CA PHE A 523 5.12 24.13 28.77
C PHE A 523 4.52 22.82 29.28
N LEU A 524 5.30 21.74 29.40
CA LEU A 524 4.80 20.47 29.93
C LEU A 524 4.24 20.59 31.36
N LYS A 525 4.89 21.38 32.23
CA LYS A 525 4.38 21.68 33.58
C LYS A 525 3.11 22.53 33.58
N ALA A 526 2.90 23.37 32.56
CA ALA A 526 1.70 24.18 32.43
C ALA A 526 0.52 23.38 31.85
N THR A 527 0.78 22.50 30.90
CA THR A 527 -0.22 21.71 30.17
C THR A 527 -0.74 20.53 31.00
N LEU A 528 0.13 19.88 31.79
CA LEU A 528 -0.22 18.67 32.54
C LEU A 528 -1.38 18.87 33.54
N PRO A 529 -1.37 19.91 34.42
CA PRO A 529 -2.49 20.12 35.35
C PRO A 529 -3.80 20.44 34.63
N LEU A 530 -3.74 21.08 33.46
CA LEU A 530 -4.93 21.39 32.65
C LEU A 530 -5.55 20.12 32.07
N ALA A 531 -4.72 19.18 31.59
CA ALA A 531 -5.18 17.88 31.12
C ALA A 531 -5.80 17.03 32.25
N LEU A 532 -5.22 17.05 33.45
CA LEU A 532 -5.73 16.28 34.59
C LEU A 532 -7.03 16.83 35.19
N THR A 533 -7.26 18.14 35.10
CA THR A 533 -8.42 18.79 35.73
C THR A 533 -9.60 19.00 34.78
N THR A 534 -9.39 18.84 33.47
CA THR A 534 -10.45 19.00 32.47
C THR A 534 -11.51 17.91 32.56
N SER A 535 -12.77 18.28 32.29
CA SER A 535 -13.89 17.32 32.22
C SER A 535 -14.03 16.63 30.86
N THR A 536 -13.36 17.13 29.82
CA THR A 536 -13.55 16.67 28.44
C THR A 536 -12.50 15.63 28.04
N THR A 537 -12.91 14.46 27.58
CA THR A 537 -12.00 13.38 27.14
C THR A 537 -11.14 13.79 25.94
N VAL A 538 -11.68 14.58 25.00
CA VAL A 538 -10.94 15.09 23.82
C VAL A 538 -9.69 15.88 24.20
N THR A 539 -9.74 16.70 25.26
CA THR A 539 -8.57 17.45 25.75
C THR A 539 -7.52 16.53 26.35
N LYS A 540 -7.95 15.44 27.01
CA LYS A 540 -7.04 14.43 27.57
C LYS A 540 -6.33 13.68 26.46
N LEU A 541 -7.07 13.29 25.41
CA LEU A 541 -6.49 12.68 24.22
C LEU A 541 -5.50 13.62 23.51
N ALA A 542 -5.87 14.89 23.28
CA ALA A 542 -4.97 15.87 22.67
C ALA A 542 -3.69 16.08 23.48
N PHE A 543 -3.76 16.01 24.82
CA PHE A 543 -2.55 15.99 25.65
C PHE A 543 -1.69 14.75 25.37
N LEU A 544 -2.27 13.54 25.30
CA LEU A 544 -1.53 12.31 24.99
C LEU A 544 -0.84 12.38 23.62
N MET A 545 -1.53 12.90 22.59
CA MET A 545 -0.95 13.15 21.27
C MET A 545 0.20 14.18 21.34
N SER A 546 0.00 15.30 22.02
CA SER A 546 1.10 16.27 22.18
C SER A 546 2.30 15.70 22.95
N PHE A 547 2.06 14.76 23.87
CA PHE A 547 3.12 14.12 24.64
C PHE A 547 3.98 13.21 23.77
N THR A 548 3.40 12.48 22.81
CA THR A 548 4.18 11.68 21.83
C THR A 548 5.06 12.60 20.98
N ASP A 549 4.53 13.75 20.55
CA ASP A 549 5.31 14.76 19.83
C ASP A 549 6.51 15.28 20.64
N TYR A 550 6.30 15.65 21.91
CA TYR A 550 7.40 16.06 22.79
C TYR A 550 8.47 14.96 22.94
N TYR A 551 8.05 13.70 23.06
CA TYR A 551 8.98 12.58 23.14
C TYR A 551 9.77 12.41 21.83
N ARG A 552 9.12 12.55 20.67
CA ARG A 552 9.73 12.36 19.35
C ARG A 552 10.95 13.26 19.10
N PHE A 553 10.85 14.56 19.39
CA PHE A 553 11.92 15.51 19.06
C PHE A 553 12.96 15.74 20.17
N CYS A 554 12.64 15.48 21.44
CA CYS A 554 13.59 15.73 22.55
C CYS A 554 13.80 14.57 23.53
N LEU A 555 13.15 13.41 23.33
CA LEU A 555 13.22 12.23 24.19
C LEU A 555 12.89 12.51 25.67
N LEU A 556 12.34 13.69 25.96
CA LEU A 556 12.11 14.25 27.28
C LEU A 556 13.35 14.30 28.19
N GLU A 557 14.56 14.34 27.62
CA GLU A 557 15.83 14.49 28.37
C GLU A 557 15.85 15.68 29.36
N PRO A 558 15.22 16.84 29.06
CA PRO A 558 15.15 17.97 29.99
C PRO A 558 14.44 17.69 31.33
N ILE A 559 13.63 16.63 31.39
CA ILE A 559 12.74 16.34 32.52
C ILE A 559 13.34 15.23 33.35
N THR A 560 13.72 15.55 34.59
CA THR A 560 14.39 14.61 35.48
C THR A 560 13.86 14.68 36.92
N GLY A 561 14.11 13.61 37.68
CA GLY A 561 13.72 13.52 39.08
C GLY A 561 12.21 13.51 39.28
N SER A 562 11.73 14.22 40.31
CA SER A 562 10.31 14.22 40.70
C SER A 562 9.36 14.69 39.61
N ASP A 563 9.83 15.56 38.71
CA ASP A 563 9.02 16.08 37.61
C ASP A 563 8.68 14.97 36.60
N LEU A 564 9.62 14.04 36.38
CA LEU A 564 9.40 12.89 35.51
C LEU A 564 8.40 11.91 36.13
N ASP A 565 8.52 11.65 37.44
CA ASP A 565 7.60 10.77 38.15
C ASP A 565 6.16 11.30 38.14
N GLU A 566 5.99 12.63 38.27
CA GLU A 566 4.69 13.28 38.18
C GLU A 566 4.07 13.11 36.77
N ILE A 567 4.86 13.35 35.71
CA ILE A 567 4.42 13.19 34.32
C ILE A 567 4.05 11.73 34.02
N ARG A 568 4.87 10.78 34.47
CA ARG A 568 4.64 9.34 34.30
C ARG A 568 3.32 8.89 34.90
N CYS A 569 3.08 9.22 36.17
CA CYS A 569 1.83 8.91 36.84
C CYS A 569 0.65 9.57 36.13
N ALA A 570 0.81 10.82 35.69
CA ALA A 570 -0.27 11.55 35.06
C ALA A 570 -0.62 11.03 33.66
N VAL A 571 0.36 10.66 32.84
CA VAL A 571 0.13 10.04 31.52
C VAL A 571 -0.59 8.70 31.68
N CYS A 572 -0.15 7.83 32.61
CA CYS A 572 -0.86 6.56 32.90
C CYS A 572 -2.30 6.80 33.36
N GLN A 573 -2.53 7.78 34.24
CA GLN A 573 -3.87 8.15 34.68
C GLN A 573 -4.75 8.62 33.51
N LEU A 574 -4.23 9.48 32.64
CA LEU A 574 -4.97 9.97 31.47
C LEU A 574 -5.30 8.83 30.51
N ILE A 575 -4.36 7.92 30.26
CA ILE A 575 -4.60 6.71 29.45
C ILE A 575 -5.69 5.85 30.09
N GLU A 576 -5.68 5.65 31.41
CA GLU A 576 -6.71 4.87 32.10
C GLU A 576 -8.10 5.52 31.98
N GLU A 577 -8.17 6.85 32.00
CA GLU A 577 -9.42 7.61 31.86
C GLU A 577 -9.96 7.65 30.42
N VAL A 578 -9.09 7.68 29.40
CA VAL A 578 -9.46 7.69 27.98
C VAL A 578 -9.75 6.28 27.45
N SER A 579 -9.02 5.28 27.95
CA SER A 579 -9.07 3.91 27.44
C SER A 579 -10.47 3.28 27.41
N PRO A 580 -11.40 3.44 28.36
CA PRO A 580 -12.69 2.72 28.34
C PRO A 580 -13.49 2.92 27.05
N ASP A 581 -13.57 4.16 26.57
CA ASP A 581 -14.41 4.57 25.43
C ASP A 581 -13.58 4.75 24.13
N SER A 582 -12.31 4.33 24.13
CA SER A 582 -11.46 4.36 22.93
C SER A 582 -11.82 3.24 21.96
N GLU A 583 -11.94 3.59 20.69
CA GLU A 583 -12.25 2.71 19.55
C GLU A 583 -11.29 3.01 18.38
N GLU A 584 -11.20 2.07 17.42
CA GLU A 584 -10.47 2.24 16.15
C GLU A 584 -9.07 2.88 16.31
N ASP A 585 -8.82 4.01 15.63
CA ASP A 585 -7.54 4.72 15.56
C ASP A 585 -7.07 5.26 16.92
N THR A 586 -8.00 5.53 17.85
CA THR A 586 -7.64 6.04 19.18
C THR A 586 -6.81 5.03 19.98
N VAL A 587 -6.99 3.73 19.71
CA VAL A 587 -6.29 2.66 20.44
C VAL A 587 -4.78 2.70 20.17
N SER A 588 -4.36 2.96 18.93
CA SER A 588 -2.93 3.10 18.61
C SER A 588 -2.36 4.37 19.23
N VAL A 589 -3.07 5.50 19.18
CA VAL A 589 -2.62 6.78 19.77
C VAL A 589 -2.32 6.65 21.27
N ILE A 590 -3.22 6.01 22.04
CA ILE A 590 -2.98 5.83 23.48
C ILE A 590 -1.88 4.80 23.78
N LEU A 591 -1.65 3.82 22.88
CA LEU A 591 -0.52 2.89 23.00
C LEU A 591 0.80 3.59 22.68
N GLU A 592 0.86 4.44 21.68
CA GLU A 592 2.05 5.23 21.35
C GLU A 592 2.43 6.18 22.49
N ALA A 593 1.43 6.81 23.12
CA ALA A 593 1.63 7.61 24.33
C ALA A 593 2.17 6.76 25.50
N LEU A 594 1.67 5.52 25.67
CA LEU A 594 2.18 4.56 26.65
C LEU A 594 3.64 4.17 26.34
N THR A 595 3.95 3.86 25.09
CA THR A 595 5.31 3.53 24.62
C THR A 595 6.28 4.68 24.89
N SER A 596 5.86 5.92 24.59
CA SER A 596 6.66 7.14 24.80
C SER A 596 7.01 7.34 26.29
N VAL A 597 6.03 7.19 27.19
CA VAL A 597 6.26 7.39 28.63
C VAL A 597 7.10 6.28 29.24
N VAL A 598 6.96 5.04 28.76
CA VAL A 598 7.79 3.89 29.15
C VAL A 598 9.24 4.04 28.67
N SER A 599 9.43 4.62 27.48
CA SER A 599 10.74 4.75 26.84
C SER A 599 11.56 5.94 27.34
N THR A 600 10.94 6.85 28.10
CA THR A 600 11.64 8.00 28.68
C THR A 600 12.79 7.54 29.60
N LYS A 601 14.00 8.05 29.34
CA LYS A 601 15.22 7.66 30.08
C LYS A 601 15.09 8.01 31.56
N ALA A 602 15.06 7.00 32.42
CA ALA A 602 15.18 7.16 33.86
C ALA A 602 16.16 6.15 34.45
N ASN A 603 16.80 6.56 35.55
CA ASN A 603 17.70 5.70 36.32
C ASN A 603 16.92 5.03 37.46
N ASP A 604 15.82 4.34 37.13
CA ASP A 604 14.91 3.72 38.07
C ASP A 604 14.81 2.20 37.89
N ASP A 605 14.46 1.51 38.97
CA ASP A 605 14.28 0.06 38.95
C ASP A 605 12.98 -0.28 38.21
N LYS A 606 13.08 -1.15 37.21
CA LYS A 606 11.92 -1.67 36.46
C LYS A 606 10.94 -2.45 37.34
N SER A 607 11.29 -2.77 38.59
CA SER A 607 10.36 -3.31 39.59
C SER A 607 9.34 -2.28 40.14
N SER A 608 9.45 -0.99 39.77
CA SER A 608 8.61 0.07 40.34
C SER A 608 7.10 -0.12 40.03
N PRO A 609 6.20 0.45 40.86
CA PRO A 609 4.75 0.37 40.62
C PRO A 609 4.32 0.93 39.25
N PHE A 610 5.01 1.97 38.76
CA PHE A 610 4.73 2.59 37.47
C PHE A 610 4.83 1.58 36.31
N TYR A 611 5.92 0.80 36.24
CA TYR A 611 6.08 -0.15 35.14
C TYR A 611 5.10 -1.32 35.22
N HIS A 612 4.70 -1.72 36.43
CA HIS A 612 3.64 -2.71 36.62
C HIS A 612 2.27 -2.21 36.14
N GLU A 613 1.96 -0.95 36.40
CA GLU A 613 0.75 -0.28 35.92
C GLU A 613 0.78 -0.14 34.38
N ALA A 614 1.90 0.32 33.82
CA ALA A 614 2.09 0.42 32.38
C ALA A 614 1.92 -0.94 31.67
N LEU A 615 2.48 -2.02 32.24
CA LEU A 615 2.29 -3.38 31.73
C LEU A 615 0.81 -3.80 31.74
N GLN A 616 0.06 -3.45 32.79
CA GLN A 616 -1.37 -3.75 32.87
C GLN A 616 -2.18 -2.97 31.83
N LEU A 617 -1.86 -1.67 31.64
CA LEU A 617 -2.49 -0.83 30.63
C LEU A 617 -2.23 -1.39 29.22
N LEU A 618 -0.98 -1.71 28.90
CA LEU A 618 -0.59 -2.33 27.63
C LEU A 618 -1.44 -3.58 27.32
N LEU A 619 -1.53 -4.51 28.28
CA LEU A 619 -2.29 -5.76 28.11
C LEU A 619 -3.80 -5.52 28.02
N LYS A 620 -4.34 -4.47 28.66
CA LYS A 620 -5.76 -4.12 28.62
C LYS A 620 -6.14 -3.42 27.32
N ILE A 621 -5.28 -2.56 26.79
CA ILE A 621 -5.54 -1.72 25.62
C ILE A 621 -5.39 -2.53 24.33
N SER A 622 -4.29 -3.28 24.19
CA SER A 622 -3.97 -4.05 22.98
C SER A 622 -5.06 -5.06 22.58
N VAL A 623 -5.83 -5.57 23.55
CA VAL A 623 -6.92 -6.53 23.28
C VAL A 623 -8.22 -5.89 22.81
N LYS A 624 -8.33 -4.56 22.78
CA LYS A 624 -9.52 -3.86 22.27
C LYS A 624 -9.66 -4.00 20.76
N ASN A 625 -8.56 -3.89 20.03
CA ASN A 625 -8.53 -4.01 18.57
C ASN A 625 -7.37 -4.90 18.08
N PRO A 626 -7.35 -6.20 18.42
CA PRO A 626 -6.22 -7.10 18.12
C PRO A 626 -6.08 -7.47 16.64
N SER A 627 -7.00 -7.02 15.78
CA SER A 627 -6.93 -7.17 14.33
C SER A 627 -6.23 -6.01 13.63
N ASP A 628 -6.02 -4.90 14.34
CA ASP A 628 -5.36 -3.71 13.82
C ASP A 628 -3.85 -3.88 13.85
N VAL A 629 -3.20 -3.69 12.69
CA VAL A 629 -1.76 -3.86 12.54
C VAL A 629 -0.99 -2.83 13.36
N GLN A 630 -1.45 -1.58 13.40
CA GLN A 630 -0.80 -0.52 14.17
C GLN A 630 -0.85 -0.85 15.66
N VAL A 631 -2.00 -1.32 16.17
CA VAL A 631 -2.15 -1.73 17.57
C VAL A 631 -1.19 -2.88 17.92
N VAL A 632 -1.02 -3.87 17.03
CA VAL A 632 -0.08 -4.97 17.26
C VAL A 632 1.36 -4.45 17.31
N LEU A 633 1.76 -3.60 16.37
CA LEU A 633 3.12 -3.05 16.31
C LEU A 633 3.45 -2.19 17.54
N GLU A 634 2.55 -1.29 17.92
CA GLU A 634 2.72 -0.45 19.11
C GLU A 634 2.76 -1.29 20.39
N ALA A 635 1.93 -2.35 20.48
CA ALA A 635 1.95 -3.23 21.63
C ALA A 635 3.26 -4.04 21.73
N GLN A 636 3.81 -4.48 20.59
CA GLN A 636 5.11 -5.14 20.53
C GLN A 636 6.24 -4.20 20.96
N ASP A 637 6.26 -2.95 20.46
CA ASP A 637 7.29 -1.99 20.84
C ASP A 637 7.18 -1.62 22.32
N CYS A 638 5.99 -1.29 22.82
CA CYS A 638 5.78 -1.00 24.24
C CYS A 638 6.27 -2.15 25.13
N LEU A 639 5.93 -3.40 24.79
CA LEU A 639 6.38 -4.57 25.55
C LEU A 639 7.91 -4.72 25.49
N SER A 640 8.50 -4.50 24.32
CA SER A 640 9.95 -4.52 24.11
C SER A 640 10.65 -3.51 25.02
N LYS A 641 10.15 -2.27 25.08
CA LYS A 641 10.70 -1.19 25.93
C LYS A 641 10.52 -1.46 27.43
N LEU A 642 9.41 -2.09 27.83
CA LEU A 642 9.18 -2.54 29.22
C LEU A 642 10.18 -3.62 29.65
N LEU A 643 10.59 -4.49 28.73
CA LEU A 643 11.48 -5.63 28.99
C LEU A 643 12.97 -5.32 28.77
N THR A 644 13.29 -4.17 28.18
CA THR A 644 14.66 -3.75 27.90
C THR A 644 15.42 -3.46 29.19
N HIS A 645 16.62 -4.05 29.33
CA HIS A 645 17.50 -3.93 30.50
C HIS A 645 16.88 -4.38 31.85
N VAL A 646 15.92 -5.30 31.82
CA VAL A 646 15.27 -5.84 33.02
C VAL A 646 16.14 -6.94 33.68
N SER A 647 16.18 -6.96 35.02
CA SER A 647 16.86 -8.02 35.78
C SER A 647 16.07 -9.33 35.72
N THR A 648 16.74 -10.47 35.91
CA THR A 648 16.08 -11.78 35.90
C THR A 648 14.93 -11.89 36.91
N GLU A 649 15.05 -11.24 38.08
CA GLU A 649 14.00 -11.25 39.11
C GLU A 649 12.72 -10.55 38.63
N VAL A 650 12.86 -9.36 38.04
CA VAL A 650 11.74 -8.56 37.53
C VAL A 650 11.13 -9.20 36.29
N TYR A 651 11.95 -9.77 35.40
CA TYR A 651 11.46 -10.50 34.24
C TYR A 651 10.59 -11.70 34.65
N VAL A 652 11.02 -12.46 35.67
CA VAL A 652 10.22 -13.55 36.25
C VAL A 652 8.95 -13.02 36.92
N GLU A 653 8.98 -11.84 37.53
CA GLU A 653 7.79 -11.19 38.08
C GLU A 653 6.75 -10.87 36.99
N TYR A 654 7.16 -10.19 35.91
CA TYR A 654 6.28 -9.91 34.77
C TYR A 654 5.71 -11.17 34.13
N SER A 655 6.50 -12.25 34.09
CA SER A 655 6.05 -13.52 33.54
C SER A 655 4.83 -14.10 34.28
N LYS A 656 4.65 -13.80 35.57
CA LYS A 656 3.49 -14.25 36.36
C LYS A 656 2.17 -13.61 35.90
N THR A 657 2.24 -12.48 35.21
CA THR A 657 1.09 -11.77 34.65
C THR A 657 0.91 -12.11 33.17
N CYS A 658 1.96 -11.95 32.36
CA CYS A 658 1.89 -12.08 30.90
C CYS A 658 1.67 -13.53 30.43
N ILE A 659 2.48 -14.46 30.93
CA ILE A 659 2.51 -15.83 30.40
C ILE A 659 1.18 -16.57 30.62
N PRO A 660 0.54 -16.52 31.81
CA PRO A 660 -0.78 -17.10 31.99
C PRO A 660 -1.84 -16.51 31.06
N LEU A 661 -1.79 -15.21 30.78
CA LEU A 661 -2.74 -14.55 29.89
C LEU A 661 -2.60 -15.10 28.46
N PHE A 662 -1.39 -15.12 27.92
CA PHE A 662 -1.14 -15.62 26.57
C PHE A 662 -1.53 -17.10 26.44
N VAL A 663 -1.09 -17.95 27.38
CA VAL A 663 -1.37 -19.39 27.34
C VAL A 663 -2.86 -19.70 27.50
N ASN A 664 -3.59 -18.96 28.33
CA ASN A 664 -5.04 -19.14 28.48
C ASN A 664 -5.78 -18.82 27.18
N THR A 665 -5.34 -17.80 26.43
CA THR A 665 -5.90 -17.47 25.11
C THR A 665 -5.68 -18.61 24.12
N LEU A 666 -4.46 -19.18 24.05
CA LEU A 666 -4.17 -20.34 23.21
C LEU A 666 -5.01 -21.56 23.60
N THR A 667 -5.09 -21.84 24.90
CA THR A 667 -5.83 -23.00 25.42
C THR A 667 -7.32 -22.91 25.10
N ARG A 668 -7.93 -21.72 25.24
CA ARG A 668 -9.33 -21.50 24.87
C ARG A 668 -9.59 -21.74 23.39
N MET A 669 -8.71 -21.27 22.51
CA MET A 669 -8.84 -21.53 21.07
C MET A 669 -8.87 -23.03 20.76
N ILE A 670 -8.01 -23.82 21.42
CA ILE A 670 -7.94 -25.28 21.28
C ILE A 670 -9.24 -25.92 21.80
N GLU A 671 -9.70 -25.54 23.00
CA GLU A 671 -10.90 -26.09 23.64
C GLU A 671 -12.17 -25.81 22.83
N ASP A 672 -12.30 -24.57 22.33
CA ASP A 672 -13.45 -24.10 21.56
C ASP A 672 -13.37 -24.50 20.07
N LYS A 673 -12.24 -25.06 19.62
CA LYS A 673 -11.97 -25.47 18.23
C LYS A 673 -12.14 -24.33 17.22
N ILE A 674 -11.67 -23.16 17.59
CA ILE A 674 -11.69 -21.97 16.74
C ILE A 674 -10.54 -22.08 15.73
N THR A 675 -10.80 -21.80 14.45
CA THR A 675 -9.78 -21.89 13.39
C THR A 675 -8.79 -20.72 13.41
N TYR A 676 -9.30 -19.50 13.58
CA TYR A 676 -8.51 -18.27 13.57
C TYR A 676 -9.02 -17.30 14.64
N SER A 677 -8.11 -16.57 15.26
CA SER A 677 -8.45 -15.59 16.29
C SER A 677 -7.39 -14.47 16.34
N PRO A 678 -7.78 -13.19 16.13
CA PRO A 678 -6.83 -12.07 16.19
C PRO A 678 -6.15 -11.94 17.56
N ILE A 679 -6.90 -12.19 18.64
CA ILE A 679 -6.36 -12.16 20.01
C ILE A 679 -5.31 -13.26 20.25
N VAL A 680 -5.42 -14.40 19.58
CA VAL A 680 -4.39 -15.45 19.60
C VAL A 680 -3.13 -14.99 18.86
N CYS A 681 -3.30 -14.37 17.69
CA CYS A 681 -2.17 -13.83 16.92
C CYS A 681 -1.42 -12.78 17.74
N LEU A 682 -2.13 -11.79 18.31
CA LEU A 682 -1.55 -10.82 19.23
C LEU A 682 -0.86 -11.50 20.43
N SER A 683 -1.48 -12.52 21.04
CA SER A 683 -0.87 -13.24 22.17
C SER A 683 0.43 -13.96 21.79
N LEU A 684 0.51 -14.54 20.59
CA LEU A 684 1.72 -15.19 20.08
C LEU A 684 2.81 -14.16 19.78
N GLU A 685 2.44 -13.03 19.18
CA GLU A 685 3.36 -11.93 18.90
C GLU A 685 3.96 -11.33 20.17
N LEU A 686 3.12 -11.04 21.17
CA LEU A 686 3.58 -10.56 22.47
C LEU A 686 4.39 -11.62 23.24
N LEU A 687 4.03 -12.90 23.13
CA LEU A 687 4.81 -14.00 23.69
C LEU A 687 6.21 -14.07 23.06
N LYS A 688 6.30 -13.93 21.74
CA LYS A 688 7.57 -13.88 21.00
C LYS A 688 8.44 -12.72 21.47
N VAL A 689 7.90 -11.50 21.54
CA VAL A 689 8.62 -10.33 22.07
C VAL A 689 9.09 -10.58 23.50
N PHE A 690 8.21 -11.14 24.35
CA PHE A 690 8.54 -11.45 25.74
C PHE A 690 9.77 -12.37 25.82
N MET A 691 9.75 -13.48 25.07
CA MET A 691 10.87 -14.44 25.05
C MET A 691 12.15 -13.86 24.41
N ARG A 692 12.02 -13.00 23.39
CA ARG A 692 13.15 -12.33 22.73
C ARG A 692 13.88 -11.36 23.66
N LYS A 693 13.17 -10.66 24.53
CA LYS A 693 13.75 -9.77 25.55
C LYS A 693 14.07 -10.49 26.87
N LYS A 694 14.46 -11.77 26.81
CA LYS A 694 14.99 -12.49 27.98
C LYS A 694 16.22 -11.77 28.57
N PRO A 695 16.50 -11.89 29.87
CA PRO A 695 17.72 -11.33 30.47
C PRO A 695 18.99 -11.83 29.75
N SER A 696 20.00 -10.96 29.65
CA SER A 696 21.26 -11.24 28.93
C SER A 696 22.08 -12.38 29.54
N ASP A 697 21.80 -12.75 30.78
CA ASP A 697 22.49 -13.81 31.52
C ASP A 697 21.64 -15.09 31.54
N GLY A 698 21.62 -15.80 30.41
CA GLY A 698 21.16 -17.19 30.33
C GLY A 698 19.93 -17.47 29.46
N PHE A 699 19.40 -18.68 29.61
CA PHE A 699 18.24 -19.19 28.89
C PHE A 699 16.92 -18.56 29.35
N VAL A 700 15.85 -18.79 28.58
CA VAL A 700 14.48 -18.51 29.04
C VAL A 700 14.24 -19.26 30.36
N PRO A 701 13.74 -18.60 31.42
CA PRO A 701 13.47 -19.25 32.69
C PRO A 701 12.60 -20.51 32.57
N ALA A 702 13.00 -21.58 33.28
CA ALA A 702 12.36 -22.89 33.26
C ALA A 702 10.84 -22.87 33.56
N THR A 703 10.41 -21.90 34.37
CA THR A 703 9.00 -21.71 34.71
C THR A 703 8.17 -21.28 33.51
N ILE A 704 8.76 -20.51 32.60
CA ILE A 704 8.10 -20.02 31.37
C ILE A 704 8.10 -21.13 30.33
N SER A 705 9.25 -21.77 30.09
CA SER A 705 9.37 -22.88 29.13
C SER A 705 8.36 -23.99 29.44
N ALA A 706 8.25 -24.41 30.70
CA ALA A 706 7.31 -25.43 31.13
C ALA A 706 5.83 -25.06 30.92
N TYR A 707 5.48 -23.77 31.06
CA TYR A 707 4.08 -23.31 30.95
C TYR A 707 3.64 -23.14 29.49
N VAL A 708 4.57 -22.77 28.60
CA VAL A 708 4.30 -22.39 27.21
C VAL A 708 4.39 -23.57 26.25
N LEU A 709 5.33 -24.50 26.47
CA LEU A 709 5.70 -25.53 25.49
C LEU A 709 4.54 -26.47 25.11
N LYS A 710 3.76 -26.92 26.10
CA LYS A 710 2.63 -27.82 25.85
C LYS A 710 1.51 -27.12 25.05
N PRO A 711 0.98 -25.96 25.47
CA PRO A 711 0.00 -25.21 24.68
C PRO A 711 0.46 -24.90 23.24
N LEU A 712 1.72 -24.50 23.03
CA LEU A 712 2.27 -24.23 21.69
C LEU A 712 2.30 -25.48 20.81
N THR A 713 2.66 -26.65 21.36
CA THR A 713 2.65 -27.89 20.58
C THR A 713 1.23 -28.36 20.28
N GLU A 714 0.28 -28.21 21.21
CA GLU A 714 -1.13 -28.58 21.00
C GLU A 714 -1.83 -27.68 19.96
N ILE A 715 -1.59 -26.36 19.99
CA ILE A 715 -2.15 -25.45 18.98
C ILE A 715 -1.57 -25.75 17.59
N LEU A 716 -0.27 -26.00 17.49
CA LEU A 716 0.36 -26.38 16.22
C LEU A 716 -0.19 -27.69 15.69
N LEU A 717 -0.48 -28.68 16.54
CA LEU A 717 -1.06 -29.97 16.14
C LEU A 717 -2.53 -29.86 15.70
N SER A 718 -3.29 -28.92 16.25
CA SER A 718 -4.73 -28.78 15.97
C SER A 718 -5.08 -27.73 14.91
N SER A 719 -4.28 -26.67 14.75
CA SER A 719 -4.58 -25.55 13.84
C SER A 719 -4.51 -25.95 12.37
N SER A 720 -5.40 -25.40 11.55
CA SER A 720 -5.33 -25.46 10.08
C SER A 720 -5.11 -24.08 9.45
N ASP A 721 -4.98 -23.04 10.28
CA ASP A 721 -4.79 -21.67 9.83
C ASP A 721 -3.30 -21.35 9.68
N ASP A 722 -2.93 -20.73 8.57
CA ASP A 722 -1.53 -20.47 8.22
C ASP A 722 -0.88 -19.45 9.18
N ALA A 723 -1.58 -18.37 9.52
CA ALA A 723 -1.03 -17.32 10.38
C ALA A 723 -0.77 -17.84 11.80
N VAL A 724 -1.75 -18.55 12.37
CA VAL A 724 -1.59 -19.17 13.70
C VAL A 724 -0.44 -20.20 13.68
N THR A 725 -0.33 -20.98 12.61
CA THR A 725 0.73 -21.99 12.47
C THR A 725 2.12 -21.33 12.35
N GLN A 726 2.25 -20.27 11.57
CA GLN A 726 3.49 -19.50 11.41
C GLN A 726 3.94 -18.87 12.74
N LEU A 727 3.06 -18.13 13.41
CA LEU A 727 3.38 -17.46 14.67
C LEU A 727 3.70 -18.45 15.79
N SER A 728 2.95 -19.56 15.87
CA SER A 728 3.19 -20.61 16.86
C SER A 728 4.50 -21.35 16.60
N SER A 729 4.83 -21.62 15.32
CA SER A 729 6.07 -22.30 14.96
C SER A 729 7.29 -21.42 15.23
N ASP A 730 7.20 -20.11 14.96
CA ASP A 730 8.26 -19.15 15.29
C ASP A 730 8.52 -19.10 16.80
N CYS A 731 7.45 -18.99 17.61
CA CYS A 731 7.55 -19.07 19.07
C CYS A 731 8.21 -20.38 19.54
N LEU A 732 7.85 -21.51 18.93
CA LEU A 732 8.40 -22.82 19.29
C LEU A 732 9.89 -22.93 18.93
N VAL A 733 10.29 -22.47 17.74
CA VAL A 733 11.69 -22.42 17.30
C VAL A 733 12.53 -21.65 18.31
N TYR A 734 12.10 -20.42 18.62
CA TYR A 734 12.82 -19.55 19.54
C TYR A 734 12.92 -20.17 20.94
N LEU A 735 11.82 -20.74 21.45
CA LEU A 735 11.79 -21.36 22.78
C LEU A 735 12.73 -22.56 22.88
N ILE A 736 12.77 -23.45 21.90
CA ILE A 736 13.68 -24.62 21.91
C ILE A 736 15.13 -24.14 21.84
N GLN A 737 15.45 -23.19 20.96
CA GLN A 737 16.79 -22.65 20.81
C GLN A 737 17.30 -21.99 22.11
N ASN A 738 16.41 -21.35 22.86
CA ASN A 738 16.75 -20.59 24.07
C ASN A 738 16.35 -21.28 25.39
N SER A 739 16.19 -22.60 25.40
CA SER A 739 15.95 -23.38 26.64
C SER A 739 16.99 -24.51 26.83
N PRO A 740 17.30 -24.94 28.06
CA PRO A 740 18.18 -26.09 28.29
C PRO A 740 17.62 -27.39 27.70
N SER A 741 18.47 -28.22 27.09
CA SER A 741 18.03 -29.48 26.48
C SER A 741 17.34 -30.43 27.46
N GLN A 742 17.74 -30.43 28.74
CA GLN A 742 17.12 -31.30 29.76
C GLN A 742 15.66 -30.94 30.05
N GLU A 743 15.26 -29.67 29.86
CA GLU A 743 13.89 -29.22 30.09
C GLU A 743 12.96 -29.55 28.92
N ILE A 744 13.51 -29.54 27.70
CA ILE A 744 12.76 -29.81 26.47
C ILE A 744 12.64 -31.31 26.18
N SER A 745 13.65 -32.13 26.54
CA SER A 745 13.68 -33.58 26.28
C SER A 745 12.37 -34.33 26.63
N PRO A 746 11.70 -34.08 27.78
CA PRO A 746 10.42 -34.72 28.11
C PRO A 746 9.28 -34.46 27.10
N HIS A 747 9.37 -33.37 26.35
CA HIS A 747 8.36 -32.91 25.39
C HIS A 747 8.75 -33.23 23.94
N LEU A 748 9.93 -33.80 23.72
CA LEU A 748 10.44 -34.17 22.39
C LEU A 748 9.42 -34.99 21.57
N PRO A 749 8.68 -35.97 22.11
CA PRO A 749 7.67 -36.69 21.32
C PRO A 749 6.57 -35.81 20.71
N MET A 750 6.14 -34.77 21.43
CA MET A 750 5.15 -33.81 20.92
C MET A 750 5.77 -32.90 19.85
N ILE A 751 7.01 -32.45 20.06
CA ILE A 751 7.76 -31.65 19.07
C ILE A 751 7.97 -32.43 17.78
N ILE A 752 8.29 -33.73 17.87
CA ILE A 752 8.39 -34.60 16.69
C ILE A 752 7.04 -34.74 15.99
N SER A 753 5.94 -34.89 16.74
CA SER A 753 4.59 -34.92 16.15
C SER A 753 4.26 -33.61 15.41
N THR A 754 4.69 -32.47 15.96
CA THR A 754 4.55 -31.16 15.31
C THR A 754 5.39 -31.07 14.03
N LEU A 755 6.63 -31.55 14.06
CA LEU A 755 7.48 -31.63 12.86
C LEU A 755 6.85 -32.52 11.78
N GLU A 756 6.33 -33.69 12.15
CA GLU A 756 5.63 -34.59 11.23
C GLU A 756 4.43 -33.90 10.58
N LYS A 757 3.66 -33.11 11.36
CA LYS A 757 2.56 -32.31 10.83
C LYS A 757 3.06 -31.23 9.87
N LEU A 758 4.00 -30.38 10.27
CA LEU A 758 4.48 -29.26 9.44
C LEU A 758 5.19 -29.73 8.15
N LEU A 759 5.88 -30.87 8.20
CA LEU A 759 6.50 -31.49 7.04
C LEU A 759 5.53 -32.31 6.18
N SER A 760 4.30 -32.52 6.64
CA SER A 760 3.28 -33.22 5.86
C SER A 760 2.89 -32.43 4.61
N LEU A 761 2.37 -33.16 3.62
CA LEU A 761 1.81 -32.56 2.41
C LEU A 761 0.41 -31.97 2.63
N GLU A 762 -0.22 -32.25 3.77
CA GLU A 762 -1.51 -31.69 4.15
C GLU A 762 -1.38 -30.26 4.67
N THR A 763 -0.22 -29.91 5.25
CA THR A 763 0.06 -28.54 5.70
C THR A 763 0.45 -27.69 4.50
N SER A 764 -0.16 -26.51 4.36
CA SER A 764 0.16 -25.56 3.31
C SER A 764 1.65 -25.15 3.35
N ASP A 765 2.20 -24.69 2.23
CA ASP A 765 3.57 -24.18 2.21
C ASP A 765 3.71 -22.96 3.12
N SER A 766 2.71 -22.08 3.12
CA SER A 766 2.66 -20.88 3.95
C SER A 766 2.68 -21.25 5.44
N GLY A 767 1.82 -22.15 5.91
CA GLY A 767 1.82 -22.60 7.31
C GLY A 767 3.13 -23.27 7.74
N ALA A 768 3.84 -23.91 6.81
CA ALA A 768 5.14 -24.55 7.06
C ALA A 768 6.35 -23.59 6.91
N MET A 769 6.16 -22.27 6.80
CA MET A 769 7.23 -21.32 6.47
C MET A 769 8.43 -21.34 7.43
N ASN A 770 8.25 -21.70 8.71
CA ASN A 770 9.33 -21.75 9.71
C ASN A 770 9.85 -23.18 10.00
N VAL A 771 9.43 -24.18 9.23
CA VAL A 771 9.69 -25.59 9.54
C VAL A 771 11.18 -25.95 9.41
N GLY A 772 11.92 -25.33 8.48
CA GLY A 772 13.34 -25.56 8.29
C GLY A 772 14.15 -25.16 9.52
N SER A 773 13.89 -23.97 10.07
CA SER A 773 14.50 -23.52 11.34
C SER A 773 14.18 -24.48 12.49
N LEU A 774 12.94 -24.97 12.58
CA LEU A 774 12.55 -25.92 13.62
C LEU A 774 13.30 -27.25 13.50
N VAL A 775 13.47 -27.78 12.28
CA VAL A 775 14.27 -29.00 12.07
C VAL A 775 15.70 -28.77 12.53
N VAL A 776 16.34 -27.68 12.11
CA VAL A 776 17.74 -27.39 12.46
C VAL A 776 17.93 -27.33 13.97
N VAL A 777 17.12 -26.53 14.67
CA VAL A 777 17.23 -26.36 16.13
C VAL A 777 17.03 -27.68 16.88
N VAL A 778 16.09 -28.52 16.44
CA VAL A 778 15.83 -29.83 17.05
C VAL A 778 16.99 -30.80 16.82
N LEU A 779 17.54 -30.83 15.60
CA LEU A 779 18.67 -31.72 15.28
C LEU A 779 19.95 -31.30 16.01
N GLU A 780 20.18 -30.00 16.16
CA GLU A 780 21.34 -29.46 16.88
C GLU A 780 21.30 -29.84 18.36
N LYS A 781 20.16 -29.66 19.02
CA LYS A 781 20.03 -29.91 20.46
C LYS A 781 19.86 -31.36 20.86
N PHE A 782 19.22 -32.19 20.02
CA PHE A 782 18.83 -33.56 20.37
C PHE A 782 19.43 -34.63 19.47
N SER A 783 20.58 -34.35 18.84
CA SER A 783 21.27 -35.26 17.91
C SER A 783 21.45 -36.69 18.44
N LEU A 784 21.74 -36.88 19.73
CA LEU A 784 21.90 -38.19 20.36
C LEU A 784 20.57 -38.92 20.59
N GLU A 785 19.52 -38.20 20.99
CA GLU A 785 18.20 -38.76 21.28
C GLU A 785 17.43 -39.11 19.98
N LEU A 786 17.78 -38.45 18.88
CA LEU A 786 17.10 -38.59 17.58
C LEU A 786 17.85 -39.46 16.56
N GLN A 787 18.91 -40.18 16.94
CA GLN A 787 19.72 -40.96 15.97
C GLN A 787 18.89 -41.90 15.08
N ASP A 788 17.89 -42.58 15.65
CA ASP A 788 17.02 -43.51 14.90
C ASP A 788 15.96 -42.80 14.03
N LEU A 789 15.61 -41.56 14.36
CA LEU A 789 14.62 -40.75 13.65
C LEU A 789 15.24 -39.77 12.66
N TYR A 790 16.55 -39.51 12.78
CA TYR A 790 17.31 -38.57 11.96
C TYR A 790 17.07 -38.77 10.46
N PRO A 791 17.17 -40.00 9.90
CA PRO A 791 16.96 -40.19 8.46
C PRO A 791 15.52 -39.90 8.02
N LYS A 792 14.52 -40.19 8.88
CA LYS A 792 13.09 -39.98 8.56
C LYS A 792 12.74 -38.50 8.52
N ILE A 793 13.25 -37.72 9.48
CA ILE A 793 13.02 -36.27 9.55
C ILE A 793 13.66 -35.60 8.32
N LEU A 794 14.89 -35.97 7.99
CA LEU A 794 15.57 -35.44 6.81
C LEU A 794 14.88 -35.84 5.51
N GLU A 795 14.39 -37.08 5.40
CA GLU A 795 13.64 -37.51 4.22
C GLU A 795 12.34 -36.71 4.05
N ALA A 796 11.59 -36.49 5.13
CA ALA A 796 10.37 -35.69 5.13
C ALA A 796 10.65 -34.21 4.75
N ALA A 797 11.67 -33.60 5.35
CA ALA A 797 12.10 -32.24 5.03
C ALA A 797 12.57 -32.10 3.58
N THR A 798 13.28 -33.10 3.06
CA THR A 798 13.73 -33.11 1.66
C THR A 798 12.54 -33.21 0.69
N ARG A 799 11.55 -34.06 0.99
CA ARG A 799 10.32 -34.16 0.19
C ARG A 799 9.54 -32.85 0.21
N LYS A 800 9.36 -32.24 1.39
CA LYS A 800 8.69 -30.94 1.54
C LYS A 800 9.41 -29.85 0.77
N PHE A 801 10.74 -29.78 0.85
CA PHE A 801 11.54 -28.80 0.10
C PHE A 801 11.34 -28.93 -1.41
N ILE A 802 11.31 -30.15 -1.95
CA ILE A 802 11.14 -30.37 -3.39
C ILE A 802 9.74 -29.99 -3.86
N GLU A 803 8.71 -30.26 -3.06
CA GLU A 803 7.33 -29.95 -3.42
C GLU A 803 6.96 -28.47 -3.21
N ALA A 804 7.61 -27.76 -2.28
CA ALA A 804 7.31 -26.37 -1.94
C ALA A 804 7.30 -25.44 -3.17
N GLN A 805 6.21 -24.74 -3.40
CA GLN A 805 6.10 -23.72 -4.46
C GLN A 805 6.32 -22.30 -3.91
N ASN A 806 6.10 -22.10 -2.62
CA ASN A 806 6.38 -20.84 -1.96
C ASN A 806 7.90 -20.64 -1.78
N ILE A 807 8.42 -19.50 -2.25
CA ILE A 807 9.84 -19.16 -2.19
C ILE A 807 10.32 -19.10 -0.73
N SER A 808 9.61 -18.40 0.15
CA SER A 808 10.00 -18.23 1.55
C SER A 808 10.09 -19.56 2.30
N THR A 809 9.16 -20.49 2.05
CA THR A 809 9.19 -21.83 2.63
C THR A 809 10.37 -22.65 2.09
N ALA A 810 10.64 -22.55 0.79
CA ALA A 810 11.79 -23.20 0.17
C ALA A 810 13.11 -22.66 0.75
N GLU A 811 13.25 -21.33 0.88
CA GLU A 811 14.41 -20.68 1.51
C GLU A 811 14.61 -21.09 2.97
N ASN A 812 13.54 -21.14 3.77
CA ASN A 812 13.66 -21.58 5.15
C ASN A 812 14.10 -23.04 5.25
N LEU A 813 13.61 -23.91 4.35
CA LEU A 813 14.06 -25.30 4.25
C LEU A 813 15.48 -25.44 3.68
N VAL A 814 15.96 -24.50 2.87
CA VAL A 814 17.36 -24.48 2.41
C VAL A 814 18.34 -24.41 3.58
N PHE A 815 17.98 -23.69 4.65
CA PHE A 815 18.81 -23.56 5.85
C PHE A 815 19.15 -24.93 6.48
N LEU A 816 18.26 -25.92 6.37
CA LEU A 816 18.55 -27.30 6.77
C LEU A 816 19.74 -27.89 6.01
N PHE A 817 19.79 -27.69 4.69
CA PHE A 817 20.90 -28.21 3.89
C PHE A 817 22.19 -27.42 4.13
N CYS A 818 22.11 -26.11 4.36
CA CYS A 818 23.25 -25.30 4.79
C CYS A 818 23.88 -25.87 6.08
N TYR A 819 23.03 -26.17 7.07
CA TYR A 819 23.44 -26.76 8.34
C TYR A 819 24.09 -28.15 8.17
N LEU A 820 23.43 -29.06 7.45
CA LEU A 820 23.94 -30.43 7.25
C LEU A 820 25.30 -30.47 6.54
N ILE A 821 25.47 -29.64 5.50
CA ILE A 821 26.71 -29.54 4.74
C ILE A 821 27.83 -28.94 5.59
N SER A 822 27.50 -27.97 6.45
CA SER A 822 28.47 -27.32 7.34
C SER A 822 29.02 -28.28 8.41
N ILE A 823 28.21 -29.24 8.87
CA ILE A 823 28.63 -30.21 9.88
C ILE A 823 29.37 -31.39 9.27
N ASN A 824 28.75 -32.11 8.33
CA ASN A 824 29.34 -33.30 7.73
C ASN A 824 28.96 -33.42 6.25
N PRO A 825 29.71 -32.76 5.36
CA PRO A 825 29.32 -32.66 3.95
C PRO A 825 29.28 -34.02 3.25
N ARG A 826 30.17 -34.94 3.60
CA ARG A 826 30.20 -36.29 2.98
C ARG A 826 28.98 -37.12 3.35
N GLU A 827 28.58 -37.08 4.62
CA GLU A 827 27.39 -37.81 5.08
C GLU A 827 26.11 -37.20 4.52
N ALA A 828 26.03 -35.87 4.45
CA ALA A 828 24.91 -35.18 3.81
C ALA A 828 24.75 -35.58 2.33
N ILE A 829 25.83 -35.60 1.56
CA ILE A 829 25.79 -36.03 0.14
C ILE A 829 25.42 -37.52 0.04
N ASN A 830 25.96 -38.38 0.92
CA ASN A 830 25.62 -39.80 0.95
C ASN A 830 24.15 -40.05 1.27
N PHE A 831 23.59 -39.31 2.22
CA PHE A 831 22.18 -39.37 2.58
C PHE A 831 21.29 -38.91 1.41
N LEU A 832 21.56 -37.75 0.81
CA LEU A 832 20.82 -37.26 -0.35
C LEU A 832 20.96 -38.20 -1.58
N SER A 833 22.00 -39.02 -1.61
CA SER A 833 22.18 -40.04 -2.65
C SER A 833 21.52 -41.38 -2.32
N SER A 834 21.09 -41.63 -1.08
CA SER A 834 20.67 -42.96 -0.63
C SER A 834 19.20 -43.29 -0.90
N PHE A 835 18.39 -42.30 -1.28
CA PHE A 835 16.97 -42.50 -1.56
C PHE A 835 16.50 -41.70 -2.78
N ASN A 836 15.39 -42.15 -3.37
CA ASN A 836 14.81 -41.56 -4.57
C ASN A 836 13.55 -40.76 -4.26
N ILE A 837 13.35 -39.68 -5.01
CA ILE A 837 12.20 -38.77 -4.86
C ILE A 837 11.51 -38.61 -6.20
N GLY A 838 10.18 -38.74 -6.20
CA GLY A 838 9.38 -38.79 -7.42
C GLY A 838 9.58 -40.09 -8.20
N GLY A 839 8.52 -40.59 -8.85
CA GLY A 839 8.56 -41.87 -9.60
C GLY A 839 9.51 -41.93 -10.82
N THR A 840 10.41 -40.95 -10.97
CA THR A 840 11.35 -40.78 -12.08
C THR A 840 12.67 -41.54 -11.90
N GLY A 841 12.93 -42.09 -10.71
CA GLY A 841 14.14 -42.90 -10.43
C GLY A 841 15.41 -42.09 -10.16
N SER A 842 15.32 -40.76 -10.11
CA SER A 842 16.42 -39.87 -9.74
C SER A 842 16.61 -39.81 -8.22
N ASN A 843 17.86 -39.70 -7.76
CA ASN A 843 18.18 -39.58 -6.34
C ASN A 843 17.81 -38.19 -5.79
N ALA A 844 17.65 -38.05 -4.48
CA ALA A 844 17.25 -36.78 -3.86
C ALA A 844 18.23 -35.63 -4.16
N LEU A 845 19.54 -35.91 -4.19
CA LEU A 845 20.59 -34.93 -4.51
C LEU A 845 20.34 -34.22 -5.84
N SER A 846 19.93 -34.97 -6.86
CA SER A 846 19.64 -34.43 -8.21
C SER A 846 18.40 -33.55 -8.29
N ALA A 847 17.53 -33.55 -7.27
CA ALA A 847 16.37 -32.68 -7.17
C ALA A 847 16.62 -31.50 -6.21
N VAL A 848 17.37 -31.72 -5.13
CA VAL A 848 17.67 -30.69 -4.12
C VAL A 848 18.61 -29.63 -4.66
N LEU A 849 19.74 -30.02 -5.26
CA LEU A 849 20.77 -29.06 -5.64
C LEU A 849 20.33 -28.06 -6.73
N PRO A 850 19.62 -28.47 -7.80
CA PRO A 850 19.10 -27.50 -8.78
C PRO A 850 18.14 -26.51 -8.13
N LYS A 851 17.19 -27.01 -7.31
CA LYS A 851 16.21 -26.16 -6.63
C LYS A 851 16.86 -25.23 -5.61
N TRP A 852 17.90 -25.68 -4.92
CA TRP A 852 18.67 -24.85 -3.99
C TRP A 852 19.39 -23.73 -4.75
N LEU A 853 20.06 -24.02 -5.86
CA LEU A 853 20.72 -22.98 -6.67
C LEU A 853 19.71 -21.97 -7.24
N GLU A 854 18.54 -22.42 -7.69
CA GLU A 854 17.45 -21.54 -8.14
C GLU A 854 16.88 -20.71 -6.98
N ALA A 855 16.74 -21.29 -5.78
CA ALA A 855 16.28 -20.55 -4.60
C ALA A 855 17.30 -19.49 -4.16
N PHE A 856 18.61 -19.78 -4.25
CA PHE A 856 19.65 -18.85 -3.82
C PHE A 856 19.67 -17.53 -4.62
N GLU A 857 19.26 -17.55 -5.91
CA GLU A 857 19.12 -16.34 -6.73
C GLU A 857 18.10 -15.32 -6.19
N VAL A 858 17.13 -15.79 -5.41
CA VAL A 858 16.05 -14.96 -4.85
C VAL A 858 16.13 -14.78 -3.34
N VAL A 859 17.09 -15.43 -2.67
CA VAL A 859 17.32 -15.30 -1.23
C VAL A 859 17.56 -13.84 -0.86
N ARG A 860 16.99 -13.43 0.28
CA ARG A 860 17.20 -12.12 0.89
C ARG A 860 17.66 -12.28 2.35
N GLY A 861 18.38 -11.27 2.86
CA GLY A 861 18.89 -11.20 4.22
C GLY A 861 20.37 -11.62 4.34
N ASP A 862 21.19 -10.76 4.92
CA ASP A 862 22.65 -10.90 4.98
C ASP A 862 23.10 -12.24 5.61
N LYS A 863 22.54 -12.60 6.78
CA LYS A 863 22.84 -13.88 7.46
C LYS A 863 22.55 -15.09 6.57
N ARG A 864 21.38 -15.10 5.90
CA ARG A 864 20.96 -16.21 5.02
C ARG A 864 21.86 -16.32 3.80
N ILE A 865 22.25 -15.19 3.20
CA ILE A 865 23.16 -15.14 2.06
C ILE A 865 24.54 -15.70 2.47
N LYS A 866 25.09 -15.24 3.59
CA LYS A 866 26.37 -15.73 4.14
C LYS A 866 26.36 -17.24 4.40
N GLU A 867 25.29 -17.77 4.99
CA GLU A 867 25.16 -19.21 5.28
C GLU A 867 25.08 -20.05 4.02
N ASN A 868 24.34 -19.59 3.00
CA ASN A 868 24.29 -20.24 1.69
C ASN A 868 25.66 -20.26 1.02
N ILE A 869 26.37 -19.13 1.00
CA ILE A 869 27.71 -19.02 0.40
C ILE A 869 28.69 -19.96 1.11
N LYS A 870 28.71 -19.98 2.45
CA LYS A 870 29.58 -20.87 3.23
C LYS A 870 29.29 -22.34 2.90
N ALA A 871 28.03 -22.76 2.92
CA ALA A 871 27.65 -24.14 2.67
C ALA A 871 27.95 -24.59 1.22
N LEU A 872 27.60 -23.76 0.24
CA LEU A 872 27.86 -24.03 -1.18
C LEU A 872 29.37 -24.03 -1.48
N SER A 873 30.15 -23.17 -0.82
CA SER A 873 31.63 -23.18 -0.91
C SER A 873 32.21 -24.51 -0.39
N ILE A 874 31.76 -24.99 0.78
CA ILE A 874 32.17 -26.30 1.32
C ILE A 874 31.85 -27.42 0.32
N LEU A 875 30.67 -27.38 -0.29
CA LEU A 875 30.21 -28.36 -1.27
C LEU A 875 31.04 -28.32 -2.57
N PHE A 876 31.44 -27.14 -3.03
CA PHE A 876 32.38 -26.97 -4.15
C PHE A 876 33.74 -27.60 -3.81
N PHE A 877 34.34 -27.26 -2.67
CA PHE A 877 35.67 -27.74 -2.31
C PHE A 877 35.73 -29.24 -1.94
N GLN A 878 34.60 -29.90 -1.63
CA GLN A 878 34.57 -31.37 -1.46
C GLN A 878 34.98 -32.14 -2.73
N SER A 879 34.83 -31.55 -3.92
CA SER A 879 35.17 -32.18 -5.21
C SER A 879 34.49 -33.55 -5.42
N ASP A 880 33.18 -33.66 -5.13
CA ASP A 880 32.42 -34.91 -5.24
C ASP A 880 31.97 -35.18 -6.69
N GLU A 881 32.30 -36.36 -7.22
CA GLU A 881 32.02 -36.74 -8.61
C GLU A 881 30.51 -36.75 -8.93
N ARG A 882 29.66 -37.07 -7.96
CA ARG A 882 28.20 -37.09 -8.15
C ARG A 882 27.66 -35.71 -8.43
N ILE A 883 28.24 -34.69 -7.80
CA ILE A 883 27.85 -33.28 -7.98
C ILE A 883 28.44 -32.74 -9.28
N ALA A 884 29.71 -33.04 -9.57
CA ALA A 884 30.36 -32.64 -10.82
C ALA A 884 29.62 -33.13 -12.07
N SER A 885 29.03 -34.33 -12.00
CA SER A 885 28.25 -34.94 -13.10
C SER A 885 26.81 -34.43 -13.23
N LEU A 886 26.31 -33.65 -12.26
CA LEU A 886 24.92 -33.19 -12.25
C LEU A 886 24.72 -32.02 -13.20
N MET A 887 23.74 -32.13 -14.10
CA MET A 887 23.37 -31.07 -15.04
C MET A 887 22.16 -30.29 -14.52
N VAL A 888 22.26 -28.96 -14.51
CA VAL A 888 21.22 -28.04 -14.01
C VAL A 888 20.86 -26.99 -15.08
N ASN A 889 19.80 -26.22 -14.83
CA ASN A 889 19.43 -25.09 -15.69
C ASN A 889 20.45 -23.94 -15.50
N GLY A 890 21.06 -23.52 -16.60
CA GLY A 890 21.89 -22.31 -16.69
C GLY A 890 21.06 -21.11 -17.13
N ASP A 891 21.59 -20.32 -18.05
CA ASP A 891 20.94 -19.12 -18.54
C ASP A 891 19.74 -19.45 -19.43
N LEU A 892 18.70 -18.60 -19.34
CA LEU A 892 17.56 -18.63 -20.25
C LEU A 892 18.04 -18.32 -21.67
N ILE A 893 17.67 -19.16 -22.64
CA ILE A 893 17.97 -18.94 -24.05
C ILE A 893 16.95 -17.92 -24.58
N PRO A 894 17.35 -16.68 -24.91
CA PRO A 894 16.42 -15.63 -25.30
C PRO A 894 15.74 -15.98 -26.64
N TYR A 895 14.43 -15.74 -26.71
CA TYR A 895 13.69 -15.84 -27.96
C TYR A 895 14.20 -14.79 -28.95
N ALA A 896 14.64 -15.21 -30.14
CA ALA A 896 15.31 -14.35 -31.12
C ALA A 896 14.38 -13.40 -31.93
N GLY A 897 13.12 -13.22 -31.51
CA GLY A 897 12.15 -12.36 -32.20
C GLY A 897 11.81 -11.08 -31.43
N ASP A 898 11.34 -10.05 -32.14
CA ASP A 898 10.96 -8.72 -31.62
C ASP A 898 9.67 -8.68 -30.76
N LEU A 899 9.13 -9.83 -30.36
CA LEU A 899 7.88 -9.93 -29.63
C LEU A 899 8.13 -10.04 -28.12
N ILE A 900 7.45 -9.19 -27.34
CA ILE A 900 7.36 -9.35 -25.89
C ILE A 900 6.63 -10.68 -25.62
N VAL A 901 7.34 -11.65 -25.05
CA VAL A 901 6.78 -12.96 -24.70
C VAL A 901 5.94 -12.80 -23.43
N THR A 902 4.62 -12.71 -23.61
CA THR A 902 3.67 -12.67 -22.49
C THR A 902 3.55 -14.04 -21.81
N ARG A 903 3.03 -14.10 -20.57
CA ARG A 903 2.85 -15.37 -19.83
C ARG A 903 2.01 -16.42 -20.59
N SER A 904 1.05 -16.00 -21.41
CA SER A 904 0.25 -16.92 -22.25
C SER A 904 1.04 -17.47 -23.44
N MET A 905 1.92 -16.66 -24.05
CA MET A 905 2.85 -17.10 -25.09
C MET A 905 3.96 -17.98 -24.52
N ALA A 906 4.47 -17.69 -23.31
CA ALA A 906 5.44 -18.54 -22.61
C ALA A 906 4.88 -19.92 -22.22
N LYS A 907 3.55 -20.05 -22.03
CA LYS A 907 2.92 -21.36 -21.81
C LYS A 907 2.85 -22.20 -23.09
N SER A 908 2.76 -21.57 -24.27
CA SER A 908 2.72 -22.25 -25.56
C SER A 908 4.09 -22.37 -26.23
N MET A 909 5.06 -21.57 -25.81
CA MET A 909 6.47 -21.62 -26.18
C MET A 909 7.31 -21.97 -24.93
N PRO A 910 7.69 -23.23 -24.73
CA PRO A 910 8.46 -23.62 -23.56
C PRO A 910 9.78 -22.83 -23.52
N GLN A 911 10.07 -22.23 -22.36
CA GLN A 911 11.34 -21.58 -22.11
C GLN A 911 12.46 -22.63 -22.17
N GLU A 912 13.45 -22.40 -23.04
CA GLU A 912 14.63 -23.25 -23.13
C GLU A 912 15.75 -22.64 -22.30
N TYR A 913 16.43 -23.49 -21.54
CA TYR A 913 17.56 -23.10 -20.70
C TYR A 913 18.80 -23.82 -21.21
N THR A 914 19.95 -23.14 -21.14
CA THR A 914 21.23 -23.83 -21.29
C THR A 914 21.37 -24.89 -20.19
N LYS A 915 22.05 -26.00 -20.48
CA LYS A 915 22.33 -27.05 -19.51
C LYS A 915 23.80 -26.98 -19.13
N VAL A 916 24.07 -26.62 -17.87
CA VAL A 916 25.43 -26.46 -17.33
C VAL A 916 25.64 -27.44 -16.17
N THR A 917 26.89 -27.66 -15.75
CA THR A 917 27.15 -28.48 -14.56
C THR A 917 26.73 -27.73 -13.29
N ALA A 918 26.43 -28.46 -12.21
CA ALA A 918 26.05 -27.84 -10.95
C ALA A 918 27.14 -26.89 -10.39
N TYR A 919 28.41 -27.24 -10.56
CA TYR A 919 29.53 -26.38 -10.17
C TYR A 919 29.65 -25.13 -11.05
N GLU A 920 29.39 -25.23 -12.36
CA GLU A 920 29.34 -24.08 -13.25
C GLU A 920 28.21 -23.12 -12.86
N LYS A 921 27.01 -23.64 -12.57
CA LYS A 921 25.88 -22.81 -12.09
C LYS A 921 26.19 -22.14 -10.75
N LEU A 922 26.77 -22.85 -9.79
CA LEU A 922 27.18 -22.29 -8.49
C LEU A 922 28.12 -21.10 -8.68
N VAL A 923 29.15 -21.24 -9.53
CA VAL A 923 30.08 -20.15 -9.86
C VAL A 923 29.33 -18.96 -10.45
N LYS A 924 28.43 -19.16 -11.40
CA LYS A 924 27.62 -18.08 -11.98
C LYS A 924 26.78 -17.33 -10.94
N VAL A 925 26.11 -18.05 -10.04
CA VAL A 925 25.31 -17.41 -8.98
C VAL A 925 26.20 -16.63 -8.00
N PHE A 926 27.39 -17.15 -7.67
CA PHE A 926 28.36 -16.42 -6.83
C PHE A 926 28.93 -15.16 -7.51
N VAL A 927 29.14 -15.20 -8.83
CA VAL A 927 29.56 -14.02 -9.61
C VAL A 927 28.45 -12.97 -9.61
N ALA A 928 27.21 -13.37 -9.83
CA ALA A 928 26.06 -12.46 -9.79
C ALA A 928 25.88 -11.82 -8.40
N GLU A 929 26.04 -12.59 -7.33
CA GLU A 929 25.99 -12.05 -5.96
C GLU A 929 27.16 -11.10 -5.68
N LEU A 930 28.38 -11.43 -6.14
CA LEU A 930 29.55 -10.55 -6.00
C LEU A 930 29.34 -9.23 -6.77
N GLU A 931 28.82 -9.30 -8.00
CA GLU A 931 28.48 -8.12 -8.78
C GLU A 931 27.47 -7.22 -8.06
N PHE A 932 26.43 -7.82 -7.48
CA PHE A 932 25.41 -7.09 -6.73
C PHE A 932 26.01 -6.39 -5.51
N GLN A 933 26.76 -7.11 -4.70
CA GLN A 933 27.42 -6.59 -3.48
C GLN A 933 28.47 -5.51 -3.79
N SER A 934 29.12 -5.58 -4.95
CA SER A 934 30.10 -4.57 -5.38
C SER A 934 29.45 -3.30 -5.96
N LYS A 935 28.17 -3.37 -6.37
CA LYS A 935 27.41 -2.21 -6.87
C LYS A 935 26.77 -1.36 -5.77
N GLU A 936 26.57 -1.89 -4.56
CA GLU A 936 25.86 -1.22 -3.45
C GLU A 936 26.52 0.09 -2.92
N ARG A 937 27.67 0.50 -3.45
CA ARG A 937 28.29 1.81 -3.14
C ARG A 937 27.98 2.95 -4.12
N ASN A 938 27.32 2.68 -5.26
CA ASN A 938 26.98 3.72 -6.26
C ASN A 938 25.46 3.83 -6.46
N LEU A 939 24.73 4.16 -5.38
CA LEU A 939 23.28 4.47 -5.44
C LEU A 939 22.96 5.65 -6.36
N GLU A 940 23.92 6.54 -6.64
CA GLU A 940 23.76 7.68 -7.56
C GLU A 940 23.53 7.26 -9.03
N LYS A 941 23.92 6.04 -9.44
CA LYS A 941 23.73 5.55 -10.83
C LYS A 941 22.35 4.93 -11.11
N TYR A 942 21.56 4.65 -10.07
CA TYR A 942 20.22 4.06 -10.21
C TYR A 942 19.08 5.08 -10.09
N ILE A 943 19.41 6.37 -9.93
CA ILE A 943 18.47 7.44 -10.28
C ILE A 943 18.26 7.35 -11.80
N PRO A 944 17.03 7.11 -12.30
CA PRO A 944 16.78 7.14 -13.73
C PRO A 944 17.26 8.49 -14.29
N THR A 945 18.28 8.48 -15.14
CA THR A 945 18.73 9.65 -15.88
C THR A 945 17.59 10.12 -16.77
N GLY A 946 16.84 11.08 -16.23
CA GLY A 946 15.65 11.67 -16.82
C GLY A 946 15.22 12.93 -16.09
N VAL A 947 16.13 13.63 -15.41
CA VAL A 947 15.94 15.02 -14.99
C VAL A 947 17.22 15.78 -15.33
N GLU A 948 17.15 16.54 -16.43
CA GLU A 948 18.15 17.54 -16.80
C GLU A 948 18.14 18.64 -15.74
N ASN A 949 19.15 18.69 -14.86
CA ASN A 949 19.42 19.90 -14.09
C ASN A 949 20.08 20.95 -14.99
N TYR A 950 19.26 21.89 -15.47
CA TYR A 950 19.69 23.17 -15.99
C TYR A 950 19.93 24.16 -14.84
N GLY A 951 21.11 24.77 -14.81
CA GLY A 951 21.51 25.84 -13.87
C GLY A 951 22.46 25.29 -12.80
N GLU A 952 23.71 25.69 -12.67
CA GLU A 952 24.20 27.07 -12.65
C GLU A 952 25.56 27.22 -13.35
N MET A 953 25.61 28.16 -14.30
CA MET A 953 26.86 28.82 -14.71
C MET A 953 26.97 30.14 -13.93
N SER A 954 27.87 30.20 -12.94
CA SER A 954 28.68 31.37 -12.55
C SER A 954 29.52 30.95 -11.33
N GLY A 955 30.79 31.26 -11.12
CA GLY A 955 31.78 32.08 -11.79
C GLY A 955 32.86 32.37 -10.74
N ARG A 956 34.09 31.86 -10.92
CA ARG A 956 35.28 32.48 -10.32
C ARG A 956 36.57 32.00 -10.99
N GLU A 957 37.28 32.96 -11.56
CA GLU A 957 38.62 32.86 -12.12
C GLU A 957 39.68 32.64 -11.03
N GLY A 958 40.74 31.90 -11.38
CA GLY A 958 42.12 32.33 -11.15
C GLY A 958 42.89 31.66 -10.01
N GLY A 959 43.83 30.78 -10.37
CA GLY A 959 44.92 30.35 -9.49
C GLY A 959 45.71 29.16 -10.04
N ASP A 960 46.68 29.43 -10.92
CA ASP A 960 47.72 28.47 -11.32
C ASP A 960 48.51 27.96 -10.10
N GLN A 961 48.67 26.64 -9.98
CA GLN A 961 49.93 26.07 -9.52
C GLN A 961 50.11 24.62 -10.01
N ASP A 962 51.14 24.47 -10.83
CA ASP A 962 51.68 23.22 -11.36
C ASP A 962 52.06 22.23 -10.26
N GLY A 963 51.77 20.96 -10.52
CA GLY A 963 52.24 19.80 -9.76
C GLY A 963 51.98 18.53 -10.55
N GLU A 964 52.81 18.30 -11.58
CA GLU A 964 52.96 17.01 -12.25
C GLU A 964 53.31 15.93 -11.22
N ASP A 965 52.47 14.91 -11.09
CA ASP A 965 52.93 13.54 -10.82
C ASP A 965 51.98 12.58 -11.56
N ASP A 966 52.40 12.22 -12.78
CA ASP A 966 51.86 11.13 -13.57
C ASP A 966 52.14 9.81 -12.84
N GLY A 967 51.18 9.40 -12.00
CA GLY A 967 51.02 8.02 -11.55
C GLY A 967 49.99 7.34 -12.45
N ASP A 968 50.46 6.85 -13.60
CA ASP A 968 49.76 6.01 -14.58
C ASP A 968 49.15 4.77 -13.88
N TRP A 969 47.92 4.90 -13.39
CA TRP A 969 47.07 3.76 -13.08
C TRP A 969 46.39 3.38 -14.40
N GLU A 970 46.93 2.36 -15.08
CA GLU A 970 46.22 1.71 -16.19
C GLU A 970 44.87 1.21 -15.67
N ASP A 971 43.79 1.94 -15.98
CA ASP A 971 42.43 1.40 -15.95
C ASP A 971 42.44 0.12 -16.81
N VAL A 972 42.29 -1.04 -16.17
CA VAL A 972 42.23 -2.32 -16.88
C VAL A 972 40.86 -2.44 -17.54
N ASP A 973 40.71 -1.79 -18.70
CA ASP A 973 39.54 -1.92 -19.57
C ASP A 973 39.53 -3.32 -20.21
N GLY A 974 38.88 -4.29 -19.53
CA GLY A 974 38.38 -5.53 -20.14
C GLY A 974 38.64 -6.84 -19.38
N ALA A 975 37.78 -7.83 -19.66
CA ALA A 975 37.86 -9.19 -19.11
C ALA A 975 39.27 -9.81 -19.25
N LEU A 976 39.87 -10.23 -18.12
CA LEU A 976 41.19 -10.86 -18.11
C LEU A 976 41.16 -12.31 -18.64
N GLU A 977 42.26 -12.74 -19.26
CA GLU A 977 42.50 -14.17 -19.53
C GLU A 977 42.86 -14.91 -18.23
N PHE A 978 42.39 -16.15 -18.06
CA PHE A 978 42.57 -16.93 -16.82
C PHE A 978 44.04 -17.01 -16.35
N GLU A 979 44.99 -17.19 -17.28
CA GLU A 979 46.43 -17.25 -16.96
C GLU A 979 46.98 -15.94 -16.39
N ARG A 980 46.36 -14.79 -16.69
CA ARG A 980 46.73 -13.48 -16.14
C ARG A 980 46.13 -13.30 -14.74
N LEU A 981 44.87 -13.67 -14.55
CA LEU A 981 44.20 -13.63 -13.25
C LEU A 981 44.94 -14.51 -12.22
N GLN A 982 45.32 -15.73 -12.60
CA GLN A 982 46.05 -16.64 -11.72
C GLN A 982 47.44 -16.11 -11.30
N ARG A 983 48.16 -15.43 -12.22
CA ARG A 983 49.47 -14.84 -11.91
C ARG A 983 49.40 -13.70 -10.90
N HIS A 984 48.38 -12.84 -10.97
CA HIS A 984 48.19 -11.75 -9.99
C HIS A 984 47.87 -12.31 -8.59
N LEU A 985 47.07 -13.39 -8.52
CA LEU A 985 46.74 -14.06 -7.27
C LEU A 985 47.92 -14.83 -6.65
N ASP A 986 48.81 -15.38 -7.48
CA ASP A 986 50.04 -16.05 -7.02
C ASP A 986 51.07 -15.04 -6.48
N ASP A 987 51.16 -13.82 -7.05
CA ASP A 987 52.09 -12.77 -6.60
C ASP A 987 51.68 -12.12 -5.24
N ASP A 988 50.39 -12.08 -4.91
CA ASP A 988 49.85 -11.55 -3.64
C ASP A 988 49.92 -12.56 -2.47
N SER A 989 50.25 -13.83 -2.76
CA SER A 989 50.37 -14.90 -1.74
C SER A 989 51.58 -14.77 -0.79
N GLY A 990 52.37 -13.70 -0.92
CA GLY A 990 53.67 -13.50 -0.27
C GLY A 990 53.73 -12.59 0.96
N ILE A 991 52.69 -11.81 1.30
CA ILE A 991 52.74 -10.88 2.45
C ILE A 991 51.39 -10.89 3.19
N ALA A 992 51.24 -11.81 4.14
CA ALA A 992 50.29 -11.65 5.24
C ALA A 992 51.05 -11.06 6.43
N SER A 993 50.93 -9.75 6.63
CA SER A 993 51.30 -9.10 7.90
C SER A 993 50.23 -8.10 8.29
N ASP A 994 49.66 -8.36 9.46
CA ASP A 994 48.72 -7.56 10.23
C ASP A 994 49.02 -6.05 10.17
N GLU A 995 48.05 -5.24 9.74
CA GLU A 995 47.91 -3.84 10.15
C GLU A 995 46.45 -3.39 9.88
N TYR A 996 45.67 -3.23 10.95
CA TYR A 996 44.33 -2.64 10.93
C TYR A 996 44.49 -1.13 11.16
N GLU A 997 44.01 -0.31 10.23
CA GLU A 997 43.78 1.12 10.47
C GLU A 997 42.35 1.30 11.04
N GLU A 998 42.27 1.88 12.24
CA GLU A 998 41.03 2.33 12.89
C GLU A 998 40.56 3.64 12.25
N GLU A 999 39.38 3.62 11.61
CA GLU A 999 38.67 4.85 11.23
C GLU A 999 37.40 4.96 12.09
N ASP A 1000 37.39 5.97 12.97
CA ASP A 1000 36.27 6.37 13.82
C ASP A 1000 35.10 6.87 12.95
N GLY A 1001 33.98 6.14 12.97
CA GLY A 1001 32.73 6.49 12.30
C GLY A 1001 31.53 6.19 13.21
N ASN A 1002 30.76 7.24 13.50
CA ASN A 1002 29.59 7.31 14.37
C ASN A 1002 28.46 6.33 13.95
N PRO A 1003 27.75 5.62 14.86
CA PRO A 1003 26.67 4.72 14.48
C PRO A 1003 25.32 5.45 14.53
N THR A 1004 24.77 5.78 13.37
CA THR A 1004 23.34 6.02 13.19
C THR A 1004 22.92 5.31 11.91
N ASP A 1005 22.43 4.08 12.05
CA ASP A 1005 21.49 3.45 11.12
C ASP A 1005 20.90 2.22 11.82
N GLU A 1006 19.73 2.42 12.41
CA GLU A 1006 18.86 1.36 12.95
C GLU A 1006 18.12 0.70 11.77
N SER A 1007 18.73 -0.30 11.15
CA SER A 1007 17.99 -1.31 10.35
C SER A 1007 17.82 -2.57 11.20
N GLY A 1008 16.58 -2.86 11.57
CA GLY A 1008 16.19 -3.88 12.55
C GLY A 1008 16.40 -5.33 12.14
N ASP A 1009 17.62 -5.82 12.26
CA ASP A 1009 17.90 -7.23 12.54
C ASP A 1009 18.74 -7.31 13.83
N GLU A 1010 18.07 -7.52 14.97
CA GLU A 1010 18.73 -7.78 16.25
C GLU A 1010 19.51 -9.10 16.16
N ASP A 1011 20.83 -9.03 16.33
CA ASP A 1011 21.74 -10.18 16.39
C ASP A 1011 21.21 -11.28 17.35
N GLU A 1012 20.81 -12.42 16.82
CA GLU A 1012 20.44 -13.59 17.61
C GLU A 1012 21.67 -14.19 18.32
N GLU A 1013 21.77 -14.01 19.64
CA GLU A 1013 22.75 -14.71 20.46
C GLU A 1013 22.46 -16.22 20.50
N VAL A 1014 23.36 -17.04 19.94
CA VAL A 1014 23.31 -18.50 19.99
C VAL A 1014 24.00 -19.02 21.25
N TYR A 1015 23.28 -19.78 22.07
CA TYR A 1015 23.79 -20.41 23.30
C TYR A 1015 24.11 -21.89 23.04
N ASP A 1016 25.29 -22.34 23.50
CA ASP A 1016 25.66 -23.76 23.40
C ASP A 1016 24.85 -24.65 24.39
N SER A 1017 25.02 -25.97 24.29
CA SER A 1017 24.35 -26.96 25.14
C SER A 1017 24.70 -26.84 26.64
N GLU A 1018 25.65 -25.97 27.02
CA GLU A 1018 26.04 -25.69 28.41
C GLU A 1018 25.54 -24.32 28.90
N GLY A 1019 24.81 -23.55 28.09
CA GLY A 1019 24.26 -22.24 28.46
C GLY A 1019 25.29 -21.12 28.56
N LYS A 1020 26.46 -21.26 27.90
CA LYS A 1020 27.47 -20.19 27.86
C LYS A 1020 27.26 -19.33 26.62
N SER A 1021 27.01 -18.03 26.83
CA SER A 1021 27.12 -17.03 25.76
C SER A 1021 28.56 -16.99 25.27
N HIS A 1022 28.78 -17.32 24.00
CA HIS A 1022 29.99 -16.90 23.32
C HIS A 1022 29.72 -15.52 22.73
N ARG A 1023 30.15 -14.46 23.43
CA ARG A 1023 30.68 -13.32 22.69
C ARG A 1023 31.84 -13.87 21.88
N LYS A 1024 31.65 -14.13 20.59
CA LYS A 1024 32.81 -14.16 19.68
C LYS A 1024 33.55 -12.86 19.99
N SER A 1025 34.80 -12.97 20.45
CA SER A 1025 35.74 -11.85 20.38
C SER A 1025 35.53 -11.16 19.04
N GLN A 1026 35.44 -9.82 19.00
CA GLN A 1026 35.24 -8.98 17.80
C GLN A 1026 36.27 -9.30 16.69
N VAL A 1027 36.17 -10.47 16.09
CA VAL A 1027 36.63 -10.80 14.76
C VAL A 1027 35.42 -10.42 13.94
N ARG A 1028 35.52 -9.26 13.28
CA ARG A 1028 34.50 -8.78 12.34
C ARG A 1028 34.13 -9.96 11.44
N GLU A 1029 32.88 -10.43 11.51
CA GLU A 1029 32.49 -11.55 10.65
C GLU A 1029 32.73 -11.13 9.19
N PRO A 1030 33.30 -11.99 8.35
CA PRO A 1030 33.62 -11.64 6.98
C PRO A 1030 32.35 -11.20 6.25
N SER A 1031 32.44 -10.10 5.50
CA SER A 1031 31.34 -9.64 4.65
C SER A 1031 31.02 -10.67 3.57
N VAL A 1032 29.85 -10.55 2.94
CA VAL A 1032 29.48 -11.39 1.78
C VAL A 1032 30.56 -11.30 0.70
N ARG A 1033 31.06 -10.09 0.43
CA ARG A 1033 32.16 -9.85 -0.50
C ARG A 1033 33.44 -10.57 -0.09
N ASP A 1034 33.83 -10.52 1.18
CA ASP A 1034 35.04 -11.19 1.67
C ASP A 1034 34.95 -12.72 1.48
N LEU A 1035 33.78 -13.30 1.77
CA LEU A 1035 33.53 -14.73 1.59
C LEU A 1035 33.64 -15.14 0.11
N LEU A 1036 33.02 -14.38 -0.79
CA LEU A 1036 33.04 -14.66 -2.24
C LEU A 1036 34.43 -14.45 -2.84
N THR A 1037 35.11 -13.36 -2.47
CA THR A 1037 36.47 -13.05 -2.92
C THR A 1037 37.43 -14.16 -2.47
N SER A 1038 37.36 -14.57 -1.20
CA SER A 1038 38.16 -15.68 -0.67
C SER A 1038 37.88 -17.00 -1.41
N PHE A 1039 36.61 -17.31 -1.66
CA PHE A 1039 36.20 -18.47 -2.45
C PHE A 1039 36.83 -18.47 -3.85
N PHE A 1040 36.71 -17.37 -4.60
CA PHE A 1040 37.22 -17.29 -5.96
C PHE A 1040 38.74 -17.28 -6.02
N ARG A 1041 39.43 -16.62 -5.09
CA ARG A 1041 40.90 -16.67 -4.97
C ARG A 1041 41.36 -18.11 -4.77
N GLU A 1042 40.75 -18.85 -3.85
CA GLU A 1042 41.11 -20.24 -3.59
C GLU A 1042 40.78 -21.18 -4.76
N ALA A 1043 39.60 -21.04 -5.37
CA ALA A 1043 39.16 -21.84 -6.50
C ALA A 1043 40.07 -21.64 -7.73
N ALA A 1044 40.44 -20.38 -8.03
CA ALA A 1044 41.30 -20.03 -9.15
C ALA A 1044 42.76 -20.46 -8.93
N ALA A 1045 43.35 -20.12 -7.76
CA ALA A 1045 44.77 -20.41 -7.47
C ALA A 1045 45.06 -21.91 -7.52
N LYS A 1046 44.17 -22.73 -6.95
CA LYS A 1046 44.33 -24.19 -6.89
C LYS A 1046 43.69 -24.96 -8.06
N ASN A 1047 43.03 -24.26 -8.98
CA ASN A 1047 42.25 -24.82 -10.10
C ASN A 1047 41.32 -25.96 -9.67
N ILE A 1048 40.60 -25.79 -8.55
CA ILE A 1048 39.74 -26.84 -7.97
C ILE A 1048 38.54 -27.09 -8.90
N ASN A 1049 38.15 -28.36 -9.08
CA ASN A 1049 37.09 -28.78 -10.01
C ASN A 1049 37.28 -28.30 -11.46
N ASN A 1050 38.52 -28.14 -11.93
CA ASN A 1050 38.85 -27.54 -13.22
C ASN A 1050 38.21 -26.15 -13.40
N PHE A 1051 38.30 -25.30 -12.37
CA PHE A 1051 37.78 -23.93 -12.40
C PHE A 1051 38.24 -23.15 -13.65
N GLN A 1052 39.42 -23.43 -14.21
CA GLN A 1052 39.87 -22.89 -15.50
C GLN A 1052 38.87 -23.14 -16.65
N GLU A 1053 38.28 -24.33 -16.74
CA GLU A 1053 37.30 -24.66 -17.79
C GLU A 1053 35.95 -23.98 -17.53
N ILE A 1054 35.55 -23.89 -16.25
CA ILE A 1054 34.35 -23.15 -15.83
C ILE A 1054 34.51 -21.66 -16.18
N TYR A 1055 35.63 -21.05 -15.79
CA TYR A 1055 35.96 -19.66 -16.12
C TYR A 1055 35.93 -19.39 -17.62
N GLY A 1056 36.45 -20.31 -18.43
CA GLY A 1056 36.41 -20.20 -19.89
C GLY A 1056 35.00 -20.10 -20.47
N ARG A 1057 34.00 -20.72 -19.84
CA ARG A 1057 32.59 -20.75 -20.25
C ARG A 1057 31.75 -19.60 -19.68
N LEU A 1058 32.29 -18.82 -18.74
CA LEU A 1058 31.65 -17.59 -18.29
C LEU A 1058 31.57 -16.58 -19.43
N SER A 1059 30.52 -15.76 -19.41
CA SER A 1059 30.37 -14.61 -20.30
C SER A 1059 31.47 -13.57 -20.05
N ASP A 1060 31.68 -12.68 -21.02
CA ASP A 1060 32.71 -11.64 -20.89
C ASP A 1060 32.41 -10.70 -19.70
N HIS A 1061 31.14 -10.39 -19.48
CA HIS A 1061 30.65 -9.61 -18.32
C HIS A 1061 30.96 -10.30 -16.99
N GLU A 1062 30.66 -11.60 -16.86
CA GLU A 1062 30.97 -12.36 -15.64
C GLU A 1062 32.49 -12.42 -15.36
N LYS A 1063 33.31 -12.49 -16.41
CA LYS A 1063 34.78 -12.48 -16.28
C LYS A 1063 35.31 -11.10 -15.86
N GLU A 1064 34.69 -10.04 -16.35
CA GLU A 1064 34.99 -8.65 -15.97
C GLU A 1064 34.73 -8.43 -14.47
N VAL A 1065 33.55 -8.82 -13.97
CA VAL A 1065 33.21 -8.76 -12.53
C VAL A 1065 34.26 -9.47 -11.68
N LEU A 1066 34.68 -10.68 -12.07
CA LEU A 1066 35.71 -11.43 -11.35
C LEU A 1066 37.08 -10.73 -11.41
N SER A 1067 37.42 -10.12 -12.54
CA SER A 1067 38.69 -9.41 -12.71
C SER A 1067 38.73 -8.16 -11.83
N GLU A 1068 37.68 -7.33 -11.87
CA GLU A 1068 37.58 -6.09 -11.08
C GLU A 1068 37.64 -6.32 -9.56
N ASN A 1069 37.14 -7.46 -9.09
CA ASN A 1069 37.00 -7.72 -7.65
C ASN A 1069 38.12 -8.58 -7.05
N LEU A 1070 38.90 -9.27 -7.87
CA LEU A 1070 39.99 -10.15 -7.41
C LEU A 1070 41.37 -9.55 -7.58
N LEU A 1071 41.51 -8.50 -8.40
CA LEU A 1071 42.75 -7.73 -8.59
C LEU A 1071 43.02 -6.76 -7.44
#